data_AF-A0A7J9GYJ6-F1
#
_entry.id   AF-A0A7J9GYJ6-F1
#
_cell.length_a   1.000
_cell.length_b   1.000
_cell.length_c   1.000
_cell.angle_alpha   90.00
_cell.angle_beta   90.00
_cell.angle_gamma   90.00
#
_symmetry.space_group_name_H-M   'P 1'
#
loop_
_entity.id
_entity.type
_entity.pdbx_description
1 polymer ?
#
loop_
_entity_poly.entity_id
_entity_poly.type
_entity_poly.pdbx_seq_one_letter_code
_entity_poly.pdbx_strand_id
1 'polypeptide(L)'
;MPTILEIIVVVVVIIIITKSFRLQSLLLRSKQEMFGCQRFYRKRTDQLAPSEPQTFSLRAPLPPWPQVYEYIGEVVNLCEKTALLIIRELQKRADLLHLKRKLNERLVNLNEKSCHQGKCSDASPVLLLDGQGFALGKINLGELEAVKVSRFKFIWSSNTQDEKKGVTFYKPIGIPDGFYSLGYYCQSNDQPFRGFVLVAREIPSKSESTHISTGIASPALREPVDYTLVWSSNDGSEEGLQGCGFFWFPQPPEGYKSIGYLVTCSPKKPKLDKVRCVRADLTERCENYQVILDVGTRFSEFPFQVWSTRPSHRGMLGRGVSVWTFSCNSCWVPGQELPIACLKNLDPTLHAMPNCDQIHALINHYGPTVFFHPDEIYMPSSVSWFFENGALLFRKGDSVGQSIDVDGSNLPSGGRNDGEFWIDLPSGDRKNSVKSGNLGSAKLYVHVKPALGGTFTDIAMWIFCPFNGPATLKVGVMNYSLSKIGQHVGDWEHFTLRICNFTGELWSIYFSQHSGGVWVNAYDLEYIQGNKAIVYSSKNGHATFPHPGTYIQGSGKLGLGIRNDVARSNFFVDSSTRYELVAAEYLGDGVVSQPGWLQFMRKWGPTIVYDVSILPLVLRYSMANIFIKLPVELYGEEGPTGPKEKNNWAGDERG
;
A
#
# COMPACT_ATOMS: atom_id res chain seq x y z
N MET A 1 17.60 42.39 -34.52
CA MET A 1 17.34 41.46 -35.65
C MET A 1 17.82 40.09 -35.21
N PRO A 2 16.95 39.08 -35.11
CA PRO A 2 17.37 37.74 -34.72
C PRO A 2 18.33 37.16 -35.77
N THR A 3 19.33 36.44 -35.29
CA THR A 3 20.41 35.90 -36.11
C THR A 3 19.90 34.75 -36.98
N ILE A 4 20.54 34.48 -38.13
CA ILE A 4 20.16 33.40 -39.06
C ILE A 4 20.01 32.04 -38.35
N LEU A 5 20.75 31.83 -37.24
CA LEU A 5 20.67 30.63 -36.41
C LEU A 5 19.32 30.49 -35.67
N GLU A 6 18.73 31.59 -35.19
CA GLU A 6 17.42 31.58 -34.52
C GLU A 6 16.28 31.31 -35.52
N ILE A 7 16.42 31.81 -36.76
CA ILE A 7 15.47 31.51 -37.84
C ILE A 7 15.55 30.02 -38.24
N ILE A 8 16.75 29.45 -38.28
CA ILE A 8 16.94 28.02 -38.60
C ILE A 8 16.37 27.13 -37.48
N VAL A 9 16.53 27.49 -36.21
CA VAL A 9 15.94 26.73 -35.09
C VAL A 9 14.41 26.76 -35.16
N VAL A 10 13.80 27.92 -35.47
CA VAL A 10 12.35 28.02 -35.64
C VAL A 10 11.86 27.20 -36.84
N VAL A 11 12.57 27.22 -37.97
CA VAL A 11 12.22 26.43 -39.17
C VAL A 11 12.36 24.92 -38.91
N VAL A 12 13.40 24.47 -38.20
CA VAL A 12 13.60 23.06 -37.84
C VAL A 12 12.52 22.58 -36.87
N VAL A 13 12.14 23.39 -35.88
CA VAL A 13 11.04 23.07 -34.95
C VAL A 13 9.70 22.99 -35.69
N ILE A 14 9.42 23.90 -36.63
CA ILE A 14 8.21 23.85 -37.45
C ILE A 14 8.18 22.61 -38.37
N ILE A 15 9.33 22.21 -38.95
CA ILE A 15 9.44 21.00 -39.78
C ILE A 15 9.23 19.73 -38.95
N ILE A 16 9.72 19.68 -37.70
CA ILE A 16 9.52 18.55 -36.79
C ILE A 16 8.04 18.44 -36.38
N ILE A 17 7.39 19.56 -36.06
CA ILE A 17 5.97 19.58 -35.68
C ILE A 17 5.08 19.18 -36.87
N THR A 18 5.34 19.70 -38.07
CA THR A 18 4.57 19.34 -39.27
C THR A 18 4.79 17.90 -39.74
N LYS A 19 5.98 17.32 -39.55
CA LYS A 19 6.22 15.89 -39.80
C LYS A 19 5.57 14.98 -38.75
N SER A 20 5.50 15.40 -37.48
CA SER A 20 4.80 14.67 -36.42
C SER A 20 3.27 14.63 -36.65
N PHE A 21 2.68 15.72 -37.14
CA PHE A 21 1.26 15.76 -37.51
C PHE A 21 0.92 14.95 -38.77
N ARG A 22 1.85 14.85 -39.74
CA ARG A 22 1.67 13.96 -40.91
C ARG A 22 1.80 12.47 -40.57
N LEU A 23 2.55 12.09 -39.53
CA LEU A 23 2.60 10.70 -39.07
C LEU A 23 1.32 10.28 -38.32
N GLN A 24 0.73 11.17 -37.53
CA GLN A 24 -0.54 10.89 -36.84
C GLN A 24 -1.76 10.85 -37.79
N SER A 25 -1.76 11.59 -38.90
CA SER A 25 -2.84 11.53 -39.90
C SER A 25 -2.75 10.33 -40.86
N LEU A 26 -1.56 9.74 -41.03
CA LEU A 26 -1.35 8.49 -41.78
C LEU A 26 -1.67 7.23 -40.95
N LEU A 27 -1.50 7.27 -39.62
CA LEU A 27 -1.90 6.19 -38.70
C LEU A 27 -3.41 6.14 -38.41
N LEU A 28 -4.16 7.20 -38.69
CA LEU A 28 -5.63 7.20 -38.62
C LEU A 28 -6.32 6.77 -39.94
N ARG A 29 -5.59 6.71 -41.07
CA ARG A 29 -6.15 6.25 -42.36
C ARG A 29 -5.99 4.76 -42.64
N SER A 30 -5.25 4.00 -41.81
CA SER A 30 -5.13 2.54 -41.94
C SER A 30 -6.04 1.75 -40.98
N LYS A 31 -6.99 2.41 -40.30
CA LYS A 31 -7.96 1.78 -39.38
C LYS A 31 -9.42 1.86 -39.86
N GLN A 32 -9.68 2.24 -41.10
CA GLN A 32 -11.03 2.40 -41.65
C GLN A 32 -11.37 1.54 -42.88
N GLU A 33 -10.51 0.60 -43.27
CA GLU A 33 -10.82 -0.41 -44.29
C GLU A 33 -10.53 -1.81 -43.76
N MET A 34 -11.53 -2.42 -43.09
CA MET A 34 -11.77 -3.87 -43.06
C MET A 34 -12.95 -4.18 -42.10
N PHE A 35 -14.14 -3.74 -42.50
CA PHE A 35 -15.40 -4.39 -42.11
C PHE A 35 -16.15 -4.75 -43.40
N GLY A 36 -16.23 -6.05 -43.70
CA GLY A 36 -16.99 -6.59 -44.82
C GLY A 36 -17.30 -8.06 -44.58
N CYS A 37 -18.58 -8.37 -44.35
CA CYS A 37 -19.15 -9.71 -44.15
C CYS A 37 -18.87 -10.67 -45.32
N GLN A 38 -18.65 -11.97 -45.04
CA GLN A 38 -19.57 -13.08 -45.41
C GLN A 38 -19.03 -14.48 -45.06
N ARG A 39 -19.99 -15.40 -44.87
CA ARG A 39 -19.91 -16.83 -44.51
C ARG A 39 -19.03 -17.69 -45.44
N PHE A 40 -18.43 -18.78 -44.93
CA PHE A 40 -18.71 -20.21 -45.29
C PHE A 40 -17.67 -21.22 -44.72
N TYR A 41 -18.19 -22.30 -44.10
CA TYR A 41 -17.75 -23.72 -44.03
C TYR A 41 -16.27 -24.19 -43.88
N ARG A 42 -16.02 -24.86 -42.73
CA ARG A 42 -15.44 -26.21 -42.48
C ARG A 42 -14.46 -26.83 -43.50
N LYS A 43 -13.22 -27.14 -43.07
CA LYS A 43 -12.62 -28.49 -43.15
C LYS A 43 -11.34 -28.64 -42.29
N ARG A 44 -11.20 -29.87 -41.79
CA ARG A 44 -10.21 -30.48 -40.89
C ARG A 44 -8.96 -30.91 -41.68
N THR A 45 -7.75 -30.78 -41.13
CA THR A 45 -6.66 -31.80 -41.06
C THR A 45 -5.32 -31.21 -40.58
N ASP A 46 -4.89 -31.65 -39.40
CA ASP A 46 -3.63 -32.34 -39.05
C ASP A 46 -2.23 -31.95 -39.60
N GLN A 47 -1.30 -32.01 -38.63
CA GLN A 47 0.14 -32.37 -38.70
C GLN A 47 1.17 -31.29 -39.06
N LEU A 48 1.98 -30.92 -38.05
CA LEU A 48 3.45 -31.08 -37.96
C LEU A 48 4.10 -29.97 -37.12
N ALA A 49 4.75 -30.36 -36.02
CA ALA A 49 5.89 -29.63 -35.42
C ALA A 49 7.10 -29.73 -36.39
N PRO A 50 8.15 -28.87 -36.36
CA PRO A 50 8.95 -28.61 -35.15
C PRO A 50 9.74 -27.27 -35.06
N SER A 51 10.48 -27.15 -33.95
CA SER A 51 11.80 -26.52 -33.75
C SER A 51 11.96 -25.00 -33.52
N GLU A 52 12.86 -24.71 -32.57
CA GLU A 52 13.38 -23.43 -32.08
C GLU A 52 13.86 -22.47 -33.18
N PRO A 53 13.82 -21.14 -32.97
CA PRO A 53 14.61 -20.21 -33.76
C PRO A 53 15.88 -19.73 -33.04
N GLN A 54 17.03 -20.02 -33.65
CA GLN A 54 18.27 -19.28 -33.42
C GLN A 54 18.28 -17.93 -34.17
N THR A 55 19.08 -17.03 -33.60
CA THR A 55 19.56 -15.71 -34.02
C THR A 55 19.58 -15.38 -35.53
N PHE A 56 19.06 -14.20 -35.88
CA PHE A 56 19.23 -13.58 -37.21
C PHE A 56 20.11 -12.32 -37.14
N SER A 57 21.15 -12.31 -37.98
CA SER A 57 22.05 -11.20 -38.32
C SER A 57 21.56 -10.50 -39.59
N LEU A 58 21.66 -9.17 -39.65
CA LEU A 58 21.32 -8.32 -40.80
C LEU A 58 22.52 -8.06 -41.74
N ARG A 59 22.29 -8.12 -43.05
CA ARG A 59 23.03 -7.50 -44.19
C ARG A 59 21.99 -7.29 -45.32
N ALA A 60 21.94 -6.27 -46.17
CA ALA A 60 22.86 -5.23 -46.65
C ALA A 60 22.02 -4.01 -47.18
N PRO A 61 22.44 -3.20 -48.19
CA PRO A 61 23.27 -2.00 -48.12
C PRO A 61 22.54 -0.68 -48.54
N LEU A 62 23.17 0.47 -48.22
CA LEU A 62 22.71 1.83 -48.56
C LEU A 62 23.19 2.28 -49.97
N PRO A 63 22.43 3.13 -50.69
CA PRO A 63 22.89 3.83 -51.91
C PRO A 63 23.44 5.25 -51.61
N PRO A 64 24.15 5.90 -52.57
CA PRO A 64 25.19 6.88 -52.30
C PRO A 64 24.72 8.35 -52.28
N TRP A 65 25.48 9.18 -51.55
CA TRP A 65 25.35 10.65 -51.52
C TRP A 65 26.55 11.32 -52.21
N PRO A 66 26.38 12.47 -52.90
CA PRO A 66 27.50 13.26 -53.38
C PRO A 66 28.11 14.11 -52.27
N GLN A 67 29.43 14.25 -52.36
CA GLN A 67 30.33 14.94 -51.45
C GLN A 67 30.20 16.46 -51.54
N VAL A 68 30.13 17.14 -50.39
CA VAL A 68 30.71 18.48 -50.23
C VAL A 68 31.50 18.47 -48.92
N TYR A 69 32.82 18.36 -49.09
CA TYR A 69 33.86 18.50 -48.08
C TYR A 69 34.00 19.98 -47.72
N GLU A 70 33.66 20.33 -46.48
CA GLU A 70 34.30 21.40 -45.68
C GLU A 70 33.74 21.45 -44.24
N TYR A 71 32.62 20.77 -43.95
CA TYR A 71 32.02 20.72 -42.61
C TYR A 71 32.52 19.59 -41.68
N ILE A 72 33.35 18.67 -42.18
CA ILE A 72 33.82 17.49 -41.42
C ILE A 72 34.98 17.85 -40.48
N GLY A 73 35.81 18.84 -40.85
CA GLY A 73 36.95 19.26 -40.03
C GLY A 73 36.54 19.88 -38.69
N GLU A 74 35.48 20.68 -38.67
CA GLU A 74 35.01 21.36 -37.44
C GLU A 74 34.27 20.40 -36.50
N VAL A 75 33.50 19.44 -37.04
CA VAL A 75 32.80 18.43 -36.23
C VAL A 75 33.79 17.44 -35.61
N VAL A 76 34.83 17.02 -36.33
CA VAL A 76 35.89 16.14 -35.78
C VAL A 76 36.65 16.85 -34.66
N ASN A 77 36.97 18.14 -34.82
CA ASN A 77 37.67 18.94 -33.81
C ASN A 77 36.79 19.18 -32.55
N LEU A 78 35.47 19.33 -32.73
CA LEU A 78 34.51 19.42 -31.62
C LEU A 78 34.37 18.08 -30.88
N CYS A 79 34.34 16.95 -31.60
CA CYS A 79 34.29 15.63 -31.01
C CYS A 79 35.58 15.29 -30.24
N GLU A 80 36.77 15.63 -30.75
CA GLU A 80 38.03 15.44 -30.03
C GLU A 80 38.12 16.29 -28.76
N LYS A 81 37.71 17.56 -28.82
CA LYS A 81 37.67 18.44 -27.62
C LYS A 81 36.70 17.92 -26.56
N THR A 82 35.55 17.39 -27.00
CA THR A 82 34.56 16.80 -26.10
C THR A 82 35.06 15.49 -25.49
N ALA A 83 35.74 14.64 -26.27
CA ALA A 83 36.37 13.42 -25.79
C ALA A 83 37.49 13.70 -24.78
N LEU A 84 38.33 14.71 -25.01
CA LEU A 84 39.37 15.15 -24.07
C LEU A 84 38.80 15.71 -22.77
N LEU A 85 37.67 16.42 -22.81
CA LEU A 85 36.96 16.88 -21.62
C LEU A 85 36.39 15.71 -20.82
N ILE A 86 35.80 14.71 -21.50
CA ILE A 86 35.29 13.49 -20.86
C ILE A 86 36.44 12.68 -20.24
N ILE A 87 37.57 12.52 -20.93
CA ILE A 87 38.74 11.82 -20.41
C ILE A 87 39.30 12.54 -19.19
N ARG A 88 39.43 13.88 -19.22
CA ARG A 88 39.86 14.67 -18.05
C ARG A 88 38.92 14.53 -16.86
N GLU A 89 37.61 14.47 -17.10
CA GLU A 89 36.63 14.32 -16.03
C GLU A 89 36.60 12.88 -15.46
N LEU A 90 36.85 11.87 -16.32
CA LEU A 90 37.04 10.49 -15.89
C LEU A 90 38.35 10.30 -15.11
N GLN A 91 39.43 10.99 -15.48
CA GLN A 91 40.68 11.02 -14.72
C GLN A 91 40.51 11.69 -13.35
N LYS A 92 39.79 12.83 -13.27
CA LYS A 92 39.42 13.43 -11.97
C LYS A 92 38.62 12.48 -11.08
N ARG A 93 37.70 11.69 -11.64
CA ARG A 93 36.93 10.68 -10.89
C ARG A 93 37.80 9.52 -10.43
N ALA A 94 38.77 9.09 -11.23
CA ALA A 94 39.75 8.07 -10.86
C ALA A 94 40.68 8.55 -9.74
N ASP A 95 41.14 9.81 -9.80
CA ASP A 95 41.94 10.44 -8.75
C ASP A 95 41.14 10.60 -7.46
N LEU A 96 39.85 10.93 -7.54
CA LEU A 96 38.95 10.98 -6.39
C LEU A 96 38.76 9.59 -5.75
N LEU A 97 38.66 8.53 -6.55
CA LEU A 97 38.58 7.15 -6.06
C LEU A 97 39.89 6.71 -5.39
N HIS A 98 41.04 7.10 -5.94
CA HIS A 98 42.35 6.85 -5.35
C HIS A 98 42.53 7.61 -4.04
N LEU A 99 42.07 8.87 -3.96
CA LEU A 99 42.06 9.66 -2.73
C LEU A 99 41.15 9.04 -1.66
N LYS A 100 39.98 8.53 -2.05
CA LYS A 100 39.04 7.83 -1.17
C LYS A 100 39.63 6.53 -0.61
N ARG A 101 40.41 5.81 -1.43
CA ARG A 101 41.13 4.60 -1.01
C ARG A 101 42.25 4.92 -0.01
N LYS A 102 43.05 5.97 -0.28
CA LYS A 102 44.06 6.47 0.67
C LYS A 102 43.45 7.01 1.97
N LEU A 103 42.27 7.62 1.93
CA LEU A 103 41.55 8.06 3.13
C LEU A 103 41.08 6.87 3.96
N ASN A 104 40.55 5.83 3.32
CA ASN A 104 40.15 4.59 4.00
C ASN A 104 41.35 3.86 4.61
N GLU A 105 42.49 3.78 3.91
CA GLU A 105 43.72 3.19 4.46
C GLU A 105 44.29 4.00 5.63
N ARG A 106 44.14 5.34 5.62
CA ARG A 106 44.48 6.18 6.78
C ARG A 106 43.51 6.02 7.95
N LEU A 107 42.21 5.84 7.69
CA LEU A 107 41.19 5.60 8.72
C LEU A 107 41.36 4.23 9.39
N VAL A 108 41.74 3.20 8.63
CA VAL A 108 42.07 1.87 9.18
C VAL A 108 43.33 1.93 10.04
N ASN A 109 44.38 2.63 9.60
CA ASN A 109 45.60 2.83 10.40
C ASN A 109 45.42 3.71 11.66
N LEU A 110 44.40 4.58 11.70
CA LEU A 110 44.03 5.35 12.90
C LEU A 110 43.29 4.49 13.93
N ASN A 111 42.49 3.51 13.48
CA ASN A 111 41.82 2.55 14.36
C ASN A 111 42.76 1.49 14.94
N GLU A 112 43.81 1.08 14.22
CA GLU A 112 44.80 0.12 14.75
C GLU A 112 45.76 0.76 15.78
N LYS A 113 45.96 2.09 15.74
CA LYS A 113 46.79 2.81 16.71
C LYS A 113 46.09 3.19 18.02
N SER A 114 44.76 3.04 18.12
CA SER A 114 44.03 3.25 19.38
C SER A 114 43.89 1.97 20.23
N CYS A 115 44.33 0.81 19.72
CA CYS A 115 44.19 -0.48 20.42
C CYS A 115 45.42 -0.88 21.28
N HIS A 116 46.42 -0.01 21.40
CA HIS A 116 47.58 -0.23 22.26
C HIS A 116 47.88 0.97 23.15
N GLN A 117 47.03 1.21 24.15
CA GLN A 117 47.42 1.82 25.44
C GLN A 117 46.24 1.82 26.44
N GLY A 118 46.33 0.94 27.45
CA GLY A 118 46.06 1.33 28.84
C GLY A 118 44.62 1.32 29.39
N LYS A 119 44.40 0.32 30.26
CA LYS A 119 43.71 0.35 31.56
C LYS A 119 42.18 0.21 31.60
N CYS A 120 41.76 -0.92 32.15
CA CYS A 120 40.46 -1.18 32.78
C CYS A 120 40.21 -0.20 33.94
N SER A 121 39.05 0.45 33.92
CA SER A 121 38.31 0.86 35.11
C SER A 121 36.86 1.16 34.71
N ASP A 122 35.95 0.38 35.28
CA ASP A 122 34.50 0.55 35.40
C ASP A 122 33.78 1.43 34.38
N ALA A 123 33.23 0.78 33.36
CA ALA A 123 32.10 1.30 32.60
C ALA A 123 30.85 0.53 33.05
N SER A 124 29.90 1.26 33.66
CA SER A 124 28.51 0.85 33.80
C SER A 124 27.99 0.26 32.49
N PRO A 125 27.14 -0.78 32.51
CA PRO A 125 26.73 -1.46 31.30
C PRO A 125 25.99 -0.47 30.40
N VAL A 126 26.60 -0.19 29.26
CA VAL A 126 25.91 0.36 28.10
C VAL A 126 24.82 -0.66 27.76
N LEU A 127 23.56 -0.31 28.06
CA LEU A 127 22.39 -1.03 27.61
C LEU A 127 22.39 -1.01 26.08
N LEU A 128 22.87 -2.09 25.48
CA LEU A 128 22.52 -2.49 24.12
C LEU A 128 21.01 -2.76 24.13
N LEU A 129 20.21 -1.81 23.62
CA LEU A 129 18.78 -1.98 23.40
C LEU A 129 18.57 -2.91 22.19
N ASP A 130 18.81 -4.21 22.39
CA ASP A 130 18.47 -5.24 21.41
C ASP A 130 16.94 -5.36 21.30
N GLY A 131 16.40 -5.04 20.12
CA GLY A 131 15.02 -5.39 19.76
C GLY A 131 14.88 -6.91 19.69
N GLN A 132 14.02 -7.49 20.54
CA GLN A 132 14.09 -8.93 20.85
C GLN A 132 13.48 -9.87 19.78
N GLY A 133 12.73 -9.38 18.79
CA GLY A 133 12.09 -10.24 17.79
C GLY A 133 11.81 -9.63 16.41
N PHE A 134 11.83 -8.31 16.26
CA PHE A 134 11.53 -7.64 14.99
C PHE A 134 12.61 -7.93 13.92
N ALA A 135 12.17 -8.21 12.70
CA ALA A 135 13.00 -8.45 11.51
C ALA A 135 14.00 -9.62 11.61
N LEU A 136 13.74 -10.62 12.47
CA LEU A 136 14.60 -11.82 12.61
C LEU A 136 14.28 -12.96 11.62
N GLY A 137 13.34 -12.77 10.69
CA GLY A 137 12.91 -13.78 9.71
C GLY A 137 11.98 -14.87 10.26
N LYS A 138 11.73 -14.88 11.58
CA LYS A 138 10.87 -15.85 12.27
C LYS A 138 10.07 -15.18 13.38
N ILE A 139 8.86 -15.68 13.65
CA ILE A 139 7.96 -15.14 14.67
C ILE A 139 7.36 -16.29 15.48
N ASN A 140 7.42 -16.20 16.80
CA ASN A 140 6.72 -17.11 17.70
C ASN A 140 5.24 -16.68 17.85
N LEU A 141 4.32 -17.61 17.62
CA LEU A 141 2.87 -17.43 17.72
C LEU A 141 2.27 -18.10 18.98
N GLY A 142 3.11 -18.49 19.94
CA GLY A 142 2.78 -19.27 21.12
C GLY A 142 3.31 -20.70 21.02
N GLU A 143 2.46 -21.64 20.55
CA GLU A 143 2.84 -23.04 20.32
C GLU A 143 3.42 -23.30 18.92
N LEU A 144 3.35 -22.30 18.03
CA LEU A 144 3.86 -22.38 16.66
C LEU A 144 4.95 -21.34 16.44
N GLU A 145 6.03 -21.70 15.76
CA GLU A 145 6.96 -20.74 15.17
C GLU A 145 6.68 -20.67 13.66
N ALA A 146 6.53 -19.45 13.12
CA ALA A 146 6.29 -19.21 11.71
C ALA A 146 7.54 -18.59 11.04
N VAL A 147 7.78 -18.95 9.78
CA VAL A 147 8.81 -18.32 8.93
C VAL A 147 8.26 -18.07 7.52
N LYS A 148 8.79 -17.03 6.85
CA LYS A 148 8.44 -16.72 5.47
C LYS A 148 9.23 -17.59 4.50
N VAL A 149 8.53 -18.14 3.50
CA VAL A 149 9.14 -18.78 2.33
C VAL A 149 8.71 -18.04 1.08
N SER A 150 9.67 -17.48 0.35
CA SER A 150 9.47 -16.74 -0.90
C SER A 150 10.00 -17.49 -2.14
N ARG A 151 10.46 -18.73 -1.97
CA ARG A 151 10.96 -19.58 -3.06
C ARG A 151 9.87 -20.56 -3.48
N PHE A 152 9.64 -20.63 -4.78
CA PHE A 152 8.49 -21.28 -5.35
C PHE A 152 8.83 -22.10 -6.59
N LYS A 153 8.14 -23.22 -6.77
CA LYS A 153 8.16 -24.02 -7.99
C LYS A 153 6.81 -23.88 -8.70
N PHE A 154 6.85 -23.50 -9.96
CA PHE A 154 5.66 -23.45 -10.83
C PHE A 154 4.94 -24.81 -10.86
N ILE A 155 3.61 -24.76 -10.87
CA ILE A 155 2.74 -25.94 -11.01
C ILE A 155 1.85 -25.79 -12.24
N TRP A 156 1.06 -24.73 -12.26
CA TRP A 156 0.02 -24.51 -13.25
C TRP A 156 -0.32 -23.03 -13.36
N SER A 157 -0.77 -22.58 -14.54
CA SER A 157 -1.28 -21.23 -14.78
C SER A 157 -2.62 -21.33 -15.50
N SER A 158 -3.54 -20.41 -15.20
CA SER A 158 -4.77 -20.30 -15.97
C SER A 158 -4.46 -19.79 -17.39
N ASN A 159 -4.87 -20.57 -18.40
CA ASN A 159 -4.78 -20.16 -19.80
C ASN A 159 -5.90 -19.15 -20.10
N THR A 160 -5.56 -17.87 -20.02
CA THR A 160 -6.46 -16.79 -20.44
C THR A 160 -5.94 -16.21 -21.77
N GLN A 161 -6.84 -15.71 -22.63
CA GLN A 161 -6.45 -15.06 -23.90
C GLN A 161 -5.51 -13.86 -23.72
N ASP A 162 -5.50 -13.29 -22.51
CA ASP A 162 -4.66 -12.19 -22.10
C ASP A 162 -3.83 -12.68 -20.91
N GLU A 163 -2.60 -13.14 -21.17
CA GLU A 163 -1.74 -13.78 -20.16
C GLU A 163 -1.59 -12.94 -18.88
N LYS A 164 -1.71 -11.62 -18.97
CA LYS A 164 -1.67 -10.70 -17.83
C LYS A 164 -2.86 -10.84 -16.89
N LYS A 165 -4.01 -11.31 -17.39
CA LYS A 165 -5.22 -11.60 -16.61
C LYS A 165 -5.26 -13.04 -16.08
N GLY A 166 -4.21 -13.81 -16.34
CA GLY A 166 -4.05 -15.14 -15.77
C GLY A 166 -3.62 -15.11 -14.32
N VAL A 167 -3.69 -16.25 -13.67
CA VAL A 167 -3.14 -16.50 -12.33
C VAL A 167 -2.21 -17.70 -12.42
N THR A 168 -1.08 -17.62 -11.73
CA THR A 168 -0.13 -18.73 -11.64
C THR A 168 -0.10 -19.30 -10.23
N PHE A 169 -0.03 -20.63 -10.12
CA PHE A 169 -0.01 -21.39 -8.89
C PHE A 169 1.34 -22.06 -8.68
N TYR A 170 1.79 -22.03 -7.43
CA TYR A 170 3.13 -22.42 -7.06
C TYR A 170 3.16 -23.26 -5.79
N LYS A 171 4.11 -24.20 -5.75
CA LYS A 171 4.46 -24.96 -4.55
C LYS A 171 5.62 -24.25 -3.85
N PRO A 172 5.56 -24.00 -2.53
CA PRO A 172 6.72 -23.52 -1.78
C PRO A 172 7.85 -24.57 -1.78
N ILE A 173 9.09 -24.12 -1.97
CA ILE A 173 10.29 -24.96 -1.96
C ILE A 173 11.36 -24.33 -1.06
N GLY A 174 12.32 -25.15 -0.60
CA GLY A 174 13.33 -24.69 0.36
C GLY A 174 12.75 -24.38 1.74
N ILE A 175 11.73 -25.15 2.15
CA ILE A 175 11.16 -25.09 3.49
C ILE A 175 12.25 -25.54 4.48
N PRO A 176 12.55 -24.77 5.55
CA PRO A 176 13.56 -25.16 6.54
C PRO A 176 13.22 -26.45 7.27
N ASP A 177 14.24 -27.17 7.73
CA ASP A 177 14.05 -28.43 8.45
C ASP A 177 13.18 -28.26 9.70
N GLY A 178 12.24 -29.19 9.88
CA GLY A 178 11.24 -29.16 10.95
C GLY A 178 10.05 -28.23 10.71
N PHE A 179 10.06 -27.40 9.66
CA PHE A 179 8.91 -26.60 9.26
C PHE A 179 8.06 -27.33 8.22
N TYR A 180 6.76 -27.03 8.21
CA TYR A 180 5.80 -27.64 7.32
C TYR A 180 4.99 -26.60 6.55
N SER A 181 4.69 -26.92 5.29
CA SER A 181 3.77 -26.13 4.48
C SER A 181 2.35 -26.21 5.03
N LEU A 182 1.62 -25.10 4.96
CA LEU A 182 0.22 -25.01 5.36
C LEU A 182 -0.73 -24.84 4.16
N GLY A 183 -0.17 -24.65 2.96
CA GLY A 183 -0.90 -24.42 1.73
C GLY A 183 0.02 -23.93 0.62
N TYR A 184 -0.53 -23.79 -0.59
CA TYR A 184 0.20 -23.33 -1.77
C TYR A 184 -0.07 -21.85 -2.06
N TYR A 185 0.78 -21.29 -2.91
CA TYR A 185 0.74 -19.88 -3.28
C TYR A 185 0.13 -19.69 -4.66
N CYS A 186 -0.53 -18.55 -4.87
CA CYS A 186 -0.87 -18.09 -6.20
C CYS A 186 -0.79 -16.57 -6.27
N GLN A 187 -0.58 -16.04 -7.48
CA GLN A 187 -0.64 -14.61 -7.75
C GLN A 187 -1.15 -14.34 -9.17
N SER A 188 -1.72 -13.16 -9.33
CA SER A 188 -2.06 -12.63 -10.65
C SER A 188 -0.79 -12.39 -11.47
N ASN A 189 -0.88 -12.62 -12.79
CA ASN A 189 0.24 -12.50 -13.72
C ASN A 189 0.55 -11.04 -14.11
N ASP A 190 -0.32 -10.09 -13.78
CA ASP A 190 -0.09 -8.65 -13.96
C ASP A 190 0.77 -8.02 -12.85
N GLN A 191 1.13 -8.79 -11.81
CA GLN A 191 1.90 -8.32 -10.66
C GLN A 191 3.34 -8.85 -10.68
N PRO A 192 4.33 -8.04 -10.24
CA PRO A 192 5.69 -8.52 -10.05
C PRO A 192 5.71 -9.62 -8.98
N PHE A 193 6.62 -10.57 -9.14
CA PHE A 193 6.75 -11.70 -8.22
C PHE A 193 7.33 -11.26 -6.87
N ARG A 194 6.45 -10.99 -5.89
CA ARG A 194 6.82 -10.55 -4.52
C ARG A 194 6.16 -11.40 -3.43
N GLY A 195 5.52 -12.50 -3.82
CA GLY A 195 4.80 -13.39 -2.92
C GLY A 195 5.65 -14.08 -1.85
N PHE A 196 4.99 -14.50 -0.78
CA PHE A 196 5.52 -15.46 0.17
C PHE A 196 4.36 -16.27 0.75
N VAL A 197 4.69 -17.40 1.40
CA VAL A 197 3.78 -18.11 2.29
C VAL A 197 4.42 -18.24 3.67
N LEU A 198 3.59 -18.37 4.69
CA LEU A 198 4.07 -18.78 6.01
C LEU A 198 4.09 -20.31 6.10
N VAL A 199 5.21 -20.84 6.55
CA VAL A 199 5.35 -22.23 6.98
C VAL A 199 5.53 -22.24 8.50
N ALA A 200 5.09 -23.31 9.15
CA ALA A 200 5.07 -23.38 10.60
C ALA A 200 5.70 -24.66 11.13
N ARG A 201 6.26 -24.58 12.33
CA ARG A 201 6.63 -25.73 13.14
C ARG A 201 6.04 -25.62 14.54
N GLU A 202 5.87 -26.75 15.18
CA GLU A 202 5.52 -26.82 16.59
C GLU A 202 6.72 -26.46 17.47
N ILE A 203 6.48 -25.65 18.50
CA ILE A 203 7.46 -25.34 19.54
C ILE A 203 7.23 -26.34 20.67
N PRO A 204 8.24 -27.15 21.07
CA PRO A 204 8.10 -28.06 22.19
C PRO A 204 7.73 -27.29 23.46
N SER A 205 6.67 -27.70 24.15
CA SER A 205 6.27 -27.10 25.41
C SER A 205 7.36 -27.34 26.47
N LYS A 206 7.81 -26.27 27.13
CA LYS A 206 8.60 -26.36 28.37
C LYS A 206 7.67 -26.64 29.55
N SER A 207 6.88 -27.72 29.53
CA SER A 207 6.19 -28.12 30.75
C SER A 207 7.16 -28.94 31.59
N GLU A 208 7.80 -28.28 32.57
CA GLU A 208 8.35 -28.99 33.71
C GLU A 208 7.24 -29.84 34.33
N SER A 209 7.61 -31.09 34.57
CA SER A 209 6.81 -32.14 35.15
C SER A 209 6.39 -31.78 36.58
N THR A 210 5.23 -31.15 36.77
CA THR A 210 4.51 -31.24 38.05
C THR A 210 3.01 -31.05 37.86
N HIS A 211 2.29 -32.12 38.19
CA HIS A 211 0.87 -32.30 38.44
C HIS A 211 0.07 -33.04 37.36
N ILE A 212 -0.36 -34.22 37.80
CA ILE A 212 -1.12 -35.23 37.07
C ILE A 212 -2.47 -34.61 36.67
N SER A 213 -2.63 -34.38 35.37
CA SER A 213 -3.91 -34.45 34.70
C SER A 213 -3.70 -35.16 33.37
N THR A 214 -4.44 -36.25 33.21
CA THR A 214 -4.48 -37.13 32.04
C THR A 214 -4.87 -36.36 30.79
N GLY A 215 -3.93 -36.25 29.85
CA GLY A 215 -4.18 -35.75 28.50
C GLY A 215 -2.85 -35.42 27.82
N ILE A 216 -2.34 -36.32 26.98
CA ILE A 216 -1.25 -35.98 26.06
C ILE A 216 -1.75 -34.79 25.25
N ALA A 217 -1.15 -33.61 25.42
CA ALA A 217 -1.49 -32.45 24.61
C ALA A 217 -1.37 -32.86 23.14
N SER A 218 -2.48 -32.78 22.41
CA SER A 218 -2.47 -33.13 20.99
C SER A 218 -1.51 -32.20 20.24
N PRO A 219 -0.68 -32.70 19.32
CA PRO A 219 0.34 -31.90 18.66
C PRO A 219 -0.29 -30.72 17.92
N ALA A 220 0.41 -29.59 17.86
CA ALA A 220 -0.07 -28.39 17.19
C ALA A 220 -0.33 -28.60 15.68
N LEU A 221 0.43 -29.53 15.07
CA LEU A 221 0.40 -29.82 13.63
C LEU A 221 0.16 -31.32 13.38
N ARG A 222 -0.75 -31.64 12.44
CA ARG A 222 -1.00 -33.02 11.98
C ARG A 222 -1.11 -33.12 10.47
N GLU A 223 -0.84 -34.30 9.92
CA GLU A 223 -1.15 -34.59 8.53
C GLU A 223 -2.69 -34.58 8.32
N PRO A 224 -3.19 -34.16 7.15
CA PRO A 224 -4.58 -34.40 6.77
C PRO A 224 -4.87 -35.90 6.73
N VAL A 225 -6.15 -36.28 6.89
CA VAL A 225 -6.58 -37.68 6.79
C VAL A 225 -6.76 -38.14 5.34
N ASP A 226 -7.10 -37.21 4.45
CA ASP A 226 -7.26 -37.43 3.00
C ASP A 226 -7.30 -36.07 2.27
N TYR A 227 -7.42 -36.09 0.94
CA TYR A 227 -7.64 -34.92 0.10
C TYR A 227 -8.92 -35.05 -0.73
N THR A 228 -9.71 -33.97 -0.75
CA THR A 228 -10.88 -33.82 -1.62
C THR A 228 -10.50 -32.97 -2.83
N LEU A 229 -10.83 -33.44 -4.05
CA LEU A 229 -10.70 -32.62 -5.26
C LEU A 229 -11.79 -31.54 -5.25
N VAL A 230 -11.39 -30.28 -5.27
CA VAL A 230 -12.29 -29.11 -5.25
C VAL A 230 -12.63 -28.66 -6.66
N TRP A 231 -11.61 -28.62 -7.52
CA TRP A 231 -11.75 -28.19 -8.90
C TRP A 231 -10.61 -28.76 -9.75
N SER A 232 -10.86 -28.95 -11.04
CA SER A 232 -9.81 -29.23 -12.02
C SER A 232 -10.08 -28.51 -13.32
N SER A 233 -9.03 -28.13 -14.03
CA SER A 233 -9.15 -27.57 -15.38
C SER A 233 -9.41 -28.64 -16.46
N ASN A 234 -9.56 -29.90 -16.07
CA ASN A 234 -9.84 -31.01 -16.98
C ASN A 234 -11.29 -30.94 -17.47
N ASP A 235 -11.50 -31.07 -18.78
CA ASP A 235 -12.82 -31.07 -19.41
C ASP A 235 -13.53 -32.43 -19.37
N GLY A 236 -12.93 -33.42 -18.70
CA GLY A 236 -13.45 -34.78 -18.57
C GLY A 236 -12.96 -35.75 -19.64
N SER A 237 -12.10 -35.32 -20.56
CA SER A 237 -11.44 -36.22 -21.53
C SER A 237 -10.26 -36.98 -20.89
N GLU A 238 -10.18 -38.30 -21.12
CA GLU A 238 -9.06 -39.12 -20.61
C GLU A 238 -7.75 -38.90 -21.40
N GLU A 239 -7.84 -38.33 -22.61
CA GLU A 239 -6.71 -38.11 -23.52
C GLU A 239 -5.98 -36.76 -23.30
N GLY A 240 -6.51 -35.88 -22.42
CA GLY A 240 -6.08 -34.47 -22.27
C GLY A 240 -5.47 -34.06 -20.92
N LEU A 241 -5.09 -35.00 -20.04
CA LEU A 241 -4.65 -34.67 -18.66
C LEU A 241 -3.33 -33.87 -18.59
N GLN A 242 -2.55 -33.83 -19.68
CA GLN A 242 -1.28 -33.12 -19.72
C GLN A 242 -1.51 -31.59 -19.79
N GLY A 243 -1.03 -30.86 -18.78
CA GLY A 243 -1.23 -29.41 -18.66
C GLY A 243 -2.44 -28.99 -17.82
N CYS A 244 -3.20 -29.94 -17.26
CA CYS A 244 -4.31 -29.65 -16.35
C CYS A 244 -3.84 -29.35 -14.92
N GLY A 245 -4.54 -28.42 -14.26
CA GLY A 245 -4.39 -28.12 -12.84
C GLY A 245 -5.48 -28.82 -12.01
N PHE A 246 -5.11 -29.42 -10.89
CA PHE A 246 -6.01 -30.10 -9.95
C PHE A 246 -5.88 -29.48 -8.57
N PHE A 247 -6.99 -29.05 -7.99
CA PHE A 247 -7.04 -28.28 -6.75
C PHE A 247 -7.60 -29.14 -5.63
N TRP A 248 -6.82 -29.29 -4.56
CA TRP A 248 -7.10 -30.23 -3.49
C TRP A 248 -7.29 -29.51 -2.17
N PHE A 249 -8.39 -29.83 -1.49
CA PHE A 249 -8.62 -29.45 -0.10
C PHE A 249 -8.09 -30.54 0.83
N PRO A 250 -7.17 -30.23 1.76
CA PRO A 250 -6.76 -31.17 2.80
C PRO A 250 -7.94 -31.39 3.76
N GLN A 251 -8.33 -32.63 3.99
CA GLN A 251 -9.34 -32.95 5.00
C GLN A 251 -8.66 -33.03 6.38
N PRO A 252 -8.96 -32.11 7.32
CA PRO A 252 -8.30 -32.11 8.61
C PRO A 252 -8.80 -33.27 9.49
N PRO A 253 -7.95 -33.82 10.36
CA PRO A 253 -8.41 -34.69 11.45
C PRO A 253 -9.39 -33.96 12.38
N GLU A 254 -10.16 -34.72 13.16
CA GLU A 254 -11.03 -34.15 14.18
C GLU A 254 -10.24 -33.28 15.18
N GLY A 255 -10.75 -32.08 15.46
CA GLY A 255 -10.08 -31.08 16.30
C GLY A 255 -9.05 -30.20 15.57
N TYR A 256 -8.88 -30.35 14.25
CA TYR A 256 -7.96 -29.56 13.44
C TYR A 256 -8.69 -28.79 12.34
N LYS A 257 -8.00 -27.80 11.77
CA LYS A 257 -8.44 -27.00 10.63
C LYS A 257 -7.38 -27.01 9.54
N SER A 258 -7.84 -27.01 8.29
CA SER A 258 -6.97 -26.78 7.14
C SER A 258 -6.74 -25.28 6.98
N ILE A 259 -5.55 -24.90 6.53
CA ILE A 259 -5.14 -23.49 6.43
C ILE A 259 -5.15 -23.02 4.97
N GLY A 260 -4.80 -23.90 4.03
CA GLY A 260 -4.80 -23.59 2.61
C GLY A 260 -4.97 -24.82 1.73
N TYR A 261 -5.01 -24.58 0.42
CA TYR A 261 -5.22 -25.59 -0.61
C TYR A 261 -3.89 -26.03 -1.24
N LEU A 262 -3.91 -27.16 -1.96
CA LEU A 262 -2.80 -27.62 -2.80
C LEU A 262 -3.23 -27.64 -4.26
N VAL A 263 -2.24 -27.52 -5.14
CA VAL A 263 -2.42 -27.66 -6.58
C VAL A 263 -1.47 -28.73 -7.12
N THR A 264 -1.92 -29.58 -8.02
CA THR A 264 -1.07 -30.55 -8.72
C THR A 264 -1.28 -30.49 -10.23
N CYS A 265 -0.32 -31.01 -10.99
CA CYS A 265 -0.41 -31.22 -12.44
C CYS A 265 -0.80 -32.67 -12.78
N SER A 266 -1.36 -33.41 -11.82
CA SER A 266 -1.74 -34.82 -11.95
C SER A 266 -3.03 -35.07 -11.18
N PRO A 267 -3.97 -35.88 -11.72
CA PRO A 267 -5.21 -36.23 -11.03
C PRO A 267 -4.99 -37.18 -9.84
N LYS A 268 -3.78 -37.72 -9.66
CA LYS A 268 -3.47 -38.57 -8.51
C LYS A 268 -3.52 -37.76 -7.22
N LYS A 269 -4.22 -38.29 -6.21
CA LYS A 269 -4.29 -37.71 -4.88
C LYS A 269 -2.87 -37.40 -4.35
N PRO A 270 -2.65 -36.20 -3.77
CA PRO A 270 -1.38 -35.87 -3.14
C PRO A 270 -1.07 -36.79 -1.96
N LYS A 271 0.22 -36.94 -1.63
CA LYS A 271 0.64 -37.61 -0.39
C LYS A 271 0.29 -36.74 0.83
N LEU A 272 -0.08 -37.35 1.95
CA LEU A 272 -0.52 -36.66 3.17
C LEU A 272 0.59 -35.81 3.84
N ASP A 273 1.86 -36.13 3.58
CA ASP A 273 3.04 -35.42 4.08
C ASP A 273 3.25 -34.02 3.44
N LYS A 274 2.41 -33.61 2.48
CA LYS A 274 2.66 -32.40 1.67
C LYS A 274 2.30 -31.10 2.38
N VAL A 275 1.35 -31.13 3.31
CA VAL A 275 0.98 -30.00 4.18
C VAL A 275 0.64 -30.49 5.59
N ARG A 276 0.43 -29.56 6.53
CA ARG A 276 -0.14 -29.84 7.85
C ARG A 276 -1.45 -29.09 8.05
N CYS A 277 -2.36 -29.74 8.75
CA CYS A 277 -3.51 -29.12 9.40
C CYS A 277 -3.10 -28.65 10.80
N VAL A 278 -3.78 -27.63 11.31
CA VAL A 278 -3.43 -26.95 12.57
C VAL A 278 -4.53 -27.20 13.59
N ARG A 279 -4.16 -27.42 14.85
CA ARG A 279 -5.11 -27.63 15.95
C ARG A 279 -6.05 -26.44 16.06
N ALA A 280 -7.36 -26.68 16.21
CA ALA A 280 -8.39 -25.67 16.00
C ALA A 280 -8.26 -24.43 16.92
N ASP A 281 -7.78 -24.59 18.15
CA ASP A 281 -7.54 -23.52 19.13
C ASP A 281 -6.39 -22.58 18.74
N LEU A 282 -5.48 -23.03 17.88
CA LEU A 282 -4.37 -22.25 17.31
C LEU A 282 -4.75 -21.55 16.00
N THR A 283 -6.05 -21.52 15.66
CA THR A 283 -6.57 -20.92 14.42
C THR A 283 -7.60 -19.82 14.68
N GLU A 284 -7.80 -18.97 13.68
CA GLU A 284 -8.76 -17.88 13.70
C GLU A 284 -9.63 -17.92 12.43
N ARG A 285 -10.87 -17.42 12.52
CA ARG A 285 -11.78 -17.41 11.37
C ARG A 285 -11.21 -16.58 10.21
N CYS A 286 -11.37 -17.10 9.01
CA CYS A 286 -10.85 -16.55 7.77
C CYS A 286 -11.98 -16.09 6.83
N GLU A 287 -11.73 -15.06 6.02
CA GLU A 287 -12.62 -14.59 4.97
C GLU A 287 -11.88 -14.33 3.65
N ASN A 288 -12.64 -14.30 2.55
CA ASN A 288 -12.14 -13.85 1.25
C ASN A 288 -11.87 -12.34 1.30
N TYR A 289 -10.79 -11.90 0.68
CA TYR A 289 -10.40 -10.49 0.63
C TYR A 289 -10.45 -9.90 -0.77
N GLN A 290 -9.44 -10.17 -1.60
CA GLN A 290 -9.37 -9.66 -2.98
C GLN A 290 -9.58 -10.79 -3.96
N VAL A 291 -10.35 -10.52 -5.02
CA VAL A 291 -10.44 -11.43 -6.17
C VAL A 291 -9.07 -11.48 -6.83
N ILE A 292 -8.50 -12.68 -6.94
CA ILE A 292 -7.30 -12.94 -7.76
C ILE A 292 -7.72 -13.37 -9.16
N LEU A 293 -8.76 -14.21 -9.25
CA LEU A 293 -9.32 -14.68 -10.52
C LEU A 293 -10.83 -14.86 -10.39
N ASP A 294 -11.58 -14.38 -11.38
CA ASP A 294 -13.00 -14.69 -11.56
C ASP A 294 -13.28 -15.10 -13.01
N VAL A 295 -13.49 -16.40 -13.20
CA VAL A 295 -13.72 -17.01 -14.52
C VAL A 295 -15.21 -17.21 -14.82
N GLY A 296 -16.09 -16.90 -13.84
CA GLY A 296 -17.53 -17.20 -13.88
C GLY A 296 -18.33 -16.57 -15.04
N THR A 297 -17.70 -15.71 -15.85
CA THR A 297 -18.34 -15.06 -17.02
C THR A 297 -17.88 -15.59 -18.38
N ARG A 298 -16.80 -16.38 -18.47
CA ARG A 298 -16.20 -16.80 -19.76
C ARG A 298 -16.35 -18.28 -20.10
N PHE A 299 -16.47 -19.16 -19.11
CA PHE A 299 -16.61 -20.60 -19.30
C PHE A 299 -17.91 -21.04 -18.64
N SER A 300 -18.99 -21.07 -19.41
CA SER A 300 -20.37 -21.26 -18.95
C SER A 300 -20.69 -22.66 -18.41
N GLU A 301 -19.71 -23.56 -18.31
CA GLU A 301 -19.92 -24.93 -17.82
C GLU A 301 -19.38 -25.16 -16.39
N PHE A 302 -18.35 -24.43 -15.94
CA PHE A 302 -17.83 -24.53 -14.57
C PHE A 302 -17.27 -23.20 -14.05
N PRO A 303 -18.02 -22.45 -13.21
CA PRO A 303 -17.48 -21.26 -12.56
C PRO A 303 -16.29 -21.64 -11.68
N PHE A 304 -15.23 -20.84 -11.69
CA PHE A 304 -14.06 -20.99 -10.83
C PHE A 304 -13.58 -19.62 -10.39
N GLN A 305 -13.46 -19.45 -9.08
CA GLN A 305 -13.01 -18.21 -8.46
C GLN A 305 -11.88 -18.47 -7.49
N VAL A 306 -10.94 -17.53 -7.45
CA VAL A 306 -9.77 -17.58 -6.59
C VAL A 306 -9.65 -16.26 -5.87
N TRP A 307 -9.47 -16.32 -4.57
CA TRP A 307 -9.45 -15.18 -3.68
C TRP A 307 -8.20 -15.21 -2.80
N SER A 308 -7.64 -14.03 -2.51
CA SER A 308 -6.75 -13.89 -1.36
C SER A 308 -7.55 -13.99 -0.08
N THR A 309 -6.89 -14.36 1.02
CA THR A 309 -7.53 -14.58 2.30
C THR A 309 -6.97 -13.69 3.40
N ARG A 310 -7.82 -13.35 4.36
CA ARG A 310 -7.43 -12.59 5.55
C ARG A 310 -8.23 -13.03 6.79
N PRO A 311 -7.76 -12.71 8.00
CA PRO A 311 -8.54 -12.91 9.22
C PRO A 311 -9.85 -12.10 9.22
N SER A 312 -10.91 -12.66 9.78
CA SER A 312 -12.19 -11.96 9.97
C SER A 312 -12.11 -10.91 11.09
N HIS A 313 -11.49 -11.26 12.22
CA HIS A 313 -11.24 -10.30 13.31
C HIS A 313 -9.90 -9.59 13.10
N ARG A 314 -9.92 -8.26 13.00
CA ARG A 314 -8.79 -7.41 12.61
C ARG A 314 -8.69 -6.16 13.49
N GLY A 315 -7.64 -5.38 13.28
CA GLY A 315 -7.28 -4.25 14.11
C GLY A 315 -6.30 -4.65 15.21
N MET A 316 -6.07 -3.74 16.15
CA MET A 316 -5.02 -3.86 17.17
C MET A 316 -5.15 -5.09 18.06
N LEU A 317 -6.38 -5.51 18.32
CA LEU A 317 -6.69 -6.68 19.17
C LEU A 317 -6.87 -7.96 18.34
N GLY A 318 -6.79 -7.86 17.00
CA GLY A 318 -6.90 -8.99 16.09
C GLY A 318 -5.69 -9.92 16.22
N ARG A 319 -5.95 -11.17 16.61
CA ARG A 319 -4.91 -12.22 16.78
C ARG A 319 -4.68 -13.05 15.53
N GLY A 320 -5.53 -12.94 14.51
CA GLY A 320 -5.43 -13.75 13.30
C GLY A 320 -4.22 -13.38 12.45
N VAL A 321 -3.51 -14.39 11.95
CA VAL A 321 -2.32 -14.29 11.11
C VAL A 321 -2.62 -14.95 9.76
N SER A 322 -2.57 -14.16 8.69
CA SER A 322 -2.68 -14.70 7.32
C SER A 322 -1.40 -15.44 6.96
N VAL A 323 -1.55 -16.62 6.35
CA VAL A 323 -0.43 -17.42 5.84
C VAL A 323 -0.10 -17.14 4.38
N TRP A 324 -0.81 -16.17 3.77
CA TRP A 324 -0.60 -15.72 2.38
C TRP A 324 -0.82 -16.82 1.33
N THR A 325 -1.79 -17.70 1.61
CA THR A 325 -2.32 -18.68 0.66
C THR A 325 -3.56 -18.10 -0.04
N PHE A 326 -4.30 -18.93 -0.76
CA PHE A 326 -5.53 -18.55 -1.45
C PHE A 326 -6.71 -19.40 -0.99
N SER A 327 -7.92 -18.91 -1.30
CA SER A 327 -9.16 -19.68 -1.29
C SER A 327 -9.62 -19.88 -2.73
N CYS A 328 -10.22 -21.02 -3.02
CA CYS A 328 -10.83 -21.27 -4.32
C CYS A 328 -12.12 -22.06 -4.19
N ASN A 329 -13.09 -21.76 -5.04
CA ASN A 329 -14.36 -22.48 -5.09
C ASN A 329 -14.97 -22.39 -6.48
N SER A 330 -15.84 -23.35 -6.81
CA SER A 330 -16.63 -23.33 -8.03
C SER A 330 -17.90 -22.50 -7.89
N CYS A 331 -18.60 -22.60 -6.75
CA CYS A 331 -19.83 -21.84 -6.47
C CYS A 331 -19.75 -21.22 -5.09
N TRP A 332 -19.34 -19.94 -4.98
CA TRP A 332 -19.37 -19.24 -3.70
C TRP A 332 -20.78 -18.72 -3.41
N VAL A 333 -21.32 -19.11 -2.24
CA VAL A 333 -22.55 -18.54 -1.70
C VAL A 333 -22.19 -17.45 -0.68
N PRO A 334 -22.70 -16.22 -0.83
CA PRO A 334 -22.49 -15.17 0.16
C PRO A 334 -22.90 -15.60 1.56
N GLY A 335 -22.00 -15.42 2.53
CA GLY A 335 -22.25 -15.74 3.95
C GLY A 335 -21.80 -17.14 4.40
N GLN A 336 -21.36 -18.01 3.50
CA GLN A 336 -20.78 -19.31 3.89
C GLN A 336 -19.39 -19.13 4.52
N GLU A 337 -19.15 -19.81 5.64
CA GLU A 337 -17.81 -19.90 6.24
C GLU A 337 -16.83 -20.61 5.30
N LEU A 338 -15.60 -20.07 5.21
CA LEU A 338 -14.55 -20.74 4.47
C LEU A 338 -14.16 -22.05 5.17
N PRO A 339 -13.90 -23.13 4.42
CA PRO A 339 -13.45 -24.40 5.00
C PRO A 339 -11.99 -24.35 5.48
N ILE A 340 -11.30 -23.23 5.26
CA ILE A 340 -9.95 -22.96 5.73
C ILE A 340 -9.93 -21.88 6.83
N ALA A 341 -8.88 -21.87 7.64
CA ALA A 341 -8.67 -20.92 8.73
C ALA A 341 -7.36 -20.14 8.57
N CYS A 342 -7.24 -19.02 9.30
CA CYS A 342 -5.96 -18.35 9.53
C CYS A 342 -5.27 -18.94 10.76
N LEU A 343 -3.97 -18.70 10.91
CA LEU A 343 -3.28 -18.98 12.17
C LEU A 343 -3.72 -17.96 13.23
N LYS A 344 -3.51 -18.28 14.50
CA LYS A 344 -3.75 -17.38 15.63
C LYS A 344 -2.47 -17.13 16.40
N ASN A 345 -2.13 -15.87 16.61
CA ASN A 345 -1.03 -15.48 17.48
C ASN A 345 -1.48 -15.48 18.95
N LEU A 346 -0.98 -16.44 19.73
CA LEU A 346 -1.23 -16.55 21.16
C LEU A 346 -0.16 -15.88 22.02
N ASP A 347 0.91 -15.34 21.44
CA ASP A 347 1.92 -14.59 22.17
C ASP A 347 1.36 -13.23 22.64
N PRO A 348 1.21 -13.01 23.96
CA PRO A 348 0.72 -11.74 24.48
C PRO A 348 1.78 -10.64 24.40
N THR A 349 3.06 -10.98 24.30
CA THR A 349 4.17 -10.01 24.35
C THR A 349 4.35 -9.27 23.02
N LEU A 350 3.87 -9.86 21.92
CA LEU A 350 4.07 -9.34 20.57
C LEU A 350 5.56 -9.03 20.29
N HIS A 351 6.47 -9.91 20.73
CA HIS A 351 7.93 -9.70 20.66
C HIS A 351 8.47 -9.35 19.26
N ALA A 352 7.72 -9.69 18.20
CA ALA A 352 8.07 -9.35 16.82
C ALA A 352 7.72 -7.92 16.41
N MET A 353 7.01 -7.15 17.24
CA MET A 353 6.76 -5.72 17.00
C MET A 353 8.05 -4.90 17.20
N PRO A 354 8.23 -3.78 16.48
CA PRO A 354 9.41 -2.95 16.64
C PRO A 354 9.44 -2.26 18.00
N ASN A 355 10.61 -2.13 18.62
CA ASN A 355 10.77 -1.28 19.80
C ASN A 355 10.81 0.22 19.41
N CYS A 356 10.90 1.13 20.39
CA CYS A 356 10.88 2.57 20.15
C CYS A 356 11.97 3.03 19.15
N ASP A 357 13.21 2.58 19.33
CA ASP A 357 14.32 2.93 18.43
C ASP A 357 14.09 2.42 17.00
N GLN A 358 13.56 1.20 16.87
CA GLN A 358 13.21 0.61 15.58
C GLN A 358 12.06 1.36 14.91
N ILE A 359 11.05 1.84 15.65
CA ILE A 359 9.99 2.71 15.11
C ILE A 359 10.59 3.97 14.51
N HIS A 360 11.46 4.66 15.24
CA HIS A 360 12.13 5.87 14.74
C HIS A 360 12.98 5.59 13.51
N ALA A 361 13.71 4.46 13.49
CA ALA A 361 14.48 4.03 12.33
C ALA A 361 13.59 3.74 11.10
N LEU A 362 12.45 3.06 11.29
CA LEU A 362 11.48 2.78 10.24
C LEU A 362 10.87 4.07 9.67
N ILE A 363 10.48 5.01 10.52
CA ILE A 363 9.92 6.31 10.08
C ILE A 363 10.99 7.12 9.33
N ASN A 364 12.23 7.16 9.82
CA ASN A 364 13.31 7.83 9.11
C ASN A 364 13.57 7.21 7.72
N HIS A 365 13.44 5.88 7.62
CA HIS A 365 13.75 5.12 6.41
C HIS A 365 12.62 5.14 5.36
N TYR A 366 11.37 4.97 5.78
CA TYR A 366 10.20 4.82 4.90
C TYR A 366 9.25 6.03 4.92
N GLY A 367 9.41 6.95 5.87
CA GLY A 367 8.55 8.12 6.05
C GLY A 367 8.28 8.84 4.72
N PRO A 368 7.04 8.80 4.21
CA PRO A 368 6.71 9.42 2.94
C PRO A 368 6.81 10.94 2.98
N THR A 369 7.03 11.54 1.82
CA THR A 369 6.85 12.99 1.64
C THR A 369 5.44 13.26 1.14
N VAL A 370 4.71 14.08 1.88
CA VAL A 370 3.34 14.48 1.53
C VAL A 370 3.41 15.79 0.74
N PHE A 371 2.95 15.79 -0.51
CA PHE A 371 2.78 17.01 -1.30
C PHE A 371 1.34 17.51 -1.23
N PHE A 372 1.19 18.81 -1.01
CA PHE A 372 -0.08 19.52 -1.12
C PHE A 372 -0.21 20.12 -2.51
N HIS A 373 -1.43 20.23 -3.02
CA HIS A 373 -1.67 20.74 -4.37
C HIS A 373 -1.05 22.15 -4.58
N PRO A 374 -0.51 22.51 -5.76
CA PRO A 374 0.09 23.83 -6.01
C PRO A 374 -0.83 25.03 -5.74
N ASP A 375 -2.13 24.83 -5.95
CA ASP A 375 -3.16 25.85 -5.68
C ASP A 375 -3.82 25.69 -4.29
N GLU A 376 -3.25 24.88 -3.40
CA GLU A 376 -3.77 24.76 -2.04
C GLU A 376 -3.58 26.09 -1.30
N ILE A 377 -4.62 26.52 -0.58
CA ILE A 377 -4.61 27.74 0.24
C ILE A 377 -4.90 27.46 1.71
N TYR A 378 -5.39 26.26 2.03
CA TYR A 378 -5.64 25.74 3.36
C TYR A 378 -4.55 24.71 3.67
N MET A 379 -3.40 25.19 4.15
CA MET A 379 -2.24 24.34 4.44
C MET A 379 -2.41 23.61 5.77
N PRO A 380 -1.70 22.48 5.98
CA PRO A 380 -1.64 21.83 7.29
C PRO A 380 -0.96 22.72 8.34
N SER A 381 -1.09 22.36 9.61
CA SER A 381 -0.34 22.95 10.72
C SER A 381 -0.13 21.94 11.84
N SER A 382 0.69 22.28 12.83
CA SER A 382 0.64 21.55 14.10
C SER A 382 -0.59 21.95 14.91
N VAL A 383 -1.13 21.02 15.69
CA VAL A 383 -2.20 21.27 16.67
C VAL A 383 -1.80 22.36 17.67
N SER A 384 -0.55 22.35 18.16
CA SER A 384 -0.04 23.37 19.08
C SER A 384 -0.08 24.76 18.44
N TRP A 385 0.33 24.90 17.17
CA TRP A 385 0.23 26.17 16.45
C TRP A 385 -1.24 26.62 16.32
N PHE A 386 -2.15 25.70 16.02
CA PHE A 386 -3.58 26.02 15.90
C PHE A 386 -4.15 26.58 17.21
N PHE A 387 -3.81 25.98 18.36
CA PHE A 387 -4.23 26.46 19.67
C PHE A 387 -3.58 27.80 20.03
N GLU A 388 -2.26 27.95 19.84
CA GLU A 388 -1.52 29.20 20.08
C GLU A 388 -2.06 30.37 19.25
N ASN A 389 -2.62 30.10 18.07
CA ASN A 389 -3.15 31.12 17.17
C ASN A 389 -4.64 31.42 17.40
N GLY A 390 -5.20 30.97 18.53
CA GLY A 390 -6.48 31.42 19.04
C GLY A 390 -7.66 30.54 18.71
N ALA A 391 -7.45 29.24 18.44
CA ALA A 391 -8.55 28.29 18.46
C ALA A 391 -9.29 28.33 19.81
N LEU A 392 -10.61 28.19 19.77
CA LEU A 392 -11.47 28.36 20.93
C LEU A 392 -12.28 27.10 21.20
N LEU A 393 -12.40 26.72 22.47
CA LEU A 393 -13.31 25.69 22.94
C LEU A 393 -14.68 26.32 23.24
N PHE A 394 -15.71 25.84 22.56
CA PHE A 394 -17.09 26.22 22.82
C PHE A 394 -17.81 25.13 23.60
N ARG A 395 -18.76 25.57 24.42
CA ARG A 395 -19.69 24.73 25.15
C ARG A 395 -21.11 25.07 24.73
N LYS A 396 -21.96 24.05 24.62
CA LYS A 396 -23.37 24.22 24.28
C LYS A 396 -24.07 25.12 25.30
N GLY A 397 -24.74 26.15 24.79
CA GLY A 397 -25.40 27.18 25.60
C GLY A 397 -24.55 28.43 25.86
N ASP A 398 -23.23 28.34 25.67
CA ASP A 398 -22.33 29.49 25.83
C ASP A 398 -22.11 30.18 24.48
N SER A 399 -22.17 31.51 24.48
CA SER A 399 -21.93 32.35 23.30
C SER A 399 -20.46 32.78 23.14
N VAL A 400 -19.62 32.50 24.14
CA VAL A 400 -18.20 32.89 24.19
C VAL A 400 -17.34 31.64 24.31
N GLY A 401 -16.41 31.47 23.36
CA GLY A 401 -15.43 30.40 23.39
C GLY A 401 -14.29 30.68 24.37
N GLN A 402 -13.76 29.64 24.99
CA GLN A 402 -12.63 29.68 25.92
C GLN A 402 -11.33 29.43 25.17
N SER A 403 -10.23 30.06 25.59
CA SER A 403 -8.90 29.78 25.05
C SER A 403 -8.48 28.35 25.34
N ILE A 404 -7.84 27.69 24.38
CA ILE A 404 -7.29 26.33 24.53
C ILE A 404 -5.81 26.43 24.89
N ASP A 405 -5.36 25.65 25.87
CA ASP A 405 -3.94 25.55 26.21
C ASP A 405 -3.15 24.90 25.07
N VAL A 406 -1.86 25.21 24.92
CA VAL A 406 -1.05 24.76 23.78
C VAL A 406 -0.98 23.24 23.64
N ASP A 407 -1.00 22.52 24.76
CA ASP A 407 -1.02 21.05 24.83
C ASP A 407 -2.45 20.46 24.87
N GLY A 408 -3.47 21.33 24.92
CA GLY A 408 -4.87 20.98 25.08
C GLY A 408 -5.23 20.50 26.48
N SER A 409 -4.48 20.86 27.53
CA SER A 409 -4.71 20.36 28.89
C SER A 409 -6.08 20.72 29.48
N ASN A 410 -6.67 21.83 29.03
CA ASN A 410 -8.00 22.27 29.44
C ASN A 410 -9.15 21.72 28.57
N LEU A 411 -8.87 20.83 27.62
CA LEU A 411 -9.91 20.15 26.85
C LEU A 411 -10.57 19.02 27.68
N PRO A 412 -11.88 18.81 27.54
CA PRO A 412 -12.54 17.68 28.19
C PRO A 412 -12.01 16.35 27.63
N SER A 413 -11.41 15.55 28.51
CA SER A 413 -10.73 14.30 28.19
C SER A 413 -11.66 13.09 28.21
N GLY A 414 -11.48 12.18 27.25
CA GLY A 414 -12.20 10.91 27.13
C GLY A 414 -13.68 11.04 26.77
N GLY A 415 -14.45 9.97 26.99
CA GLY A 415 -15.87 9.92 26.69
C GLY A 415 -16.17 9.58 25.23
N ARG A 416 -17.24 10.17 24.69
CA ARG A 416 -17.68 10.07 23.29
C ARG A 416 -18.13 11.45 22.83
N ASN A 417 -18.39 11.60 21.55
CA ASN A 417 -19.02 12.82 21.04
C ASN A 417 -20.47 12.93 21.54
N ASP A 418 -20.67 13.76 22.58
CA ASP A 418 -21.94 14.05 23.24
C ASP A 418 -22.61 15.34 22.72
N GLY A 419 -21.91 16.09 21.86
CA GLY A 419 -22.37 17.38 21.33
C GLY A 419 -22.33 18.54 22.34
N GLU A 420 -21.73 18.33 23.52
CA GLU A 420 -21.66 19.37 24.56
C GLU A 420 -20.52 20.37 24.31
N PHE A 421 -19.46 19.95 23.61
CA PHE A 421 -18.29 20.77 23.30
C PHE A 421 -17.89 20.67 21.83
N TRP A 422 -17.29 21.73 21.30
CA TRP A 422 -16.61 21.73 20.00
C TRP A 422 -15.48 22.77 19.96
N ILE A 423 -14.51 22.58 19.07
CA ILE A 423 -13.47 23.58 18.80
C ILE A 423 -13.90 24.41 17.59
N ASP A 424 -13.63 25.71 17.59
CA ASP A 424 -13.84 26.59 16.44
C ASP A 424 -12.67 27.58 16.27
N LEU A 425 -12.65 28.29 15.15
CA LEU A 425 -11.67 29.30 14.79
C LEU A 425 -11.76 30.53 15.70
N PRO A 426 -10.67 31.33 15.81
CA PRO A 426 -10.72 32.63 16.46
C PRO A 426 -11.72 33.57 15.79
N SER A 427 -12.24 34.50 16.58
CA SER A 427 -13.01 35.65 16.11
C SER A 427 -12.12 36.71 15.44
N GLY A 428 -12.71 37.52 14.56
CA GLY A 428 -12.05 38.67 13.92
C GLY A 428 -11.05 38.30 12.82
N ASP A 429 -10.09 39.20 12.57
CA ASP A 429 -9.21 39.15 11.40
C ASP A 429 -8.27 37.93 11.37
N ARG A 430 -7.96 37.38 12.55
CA ARG A 430 -7.09 36.19 12.68
C ARG A 430 -7.72 34.94 12.08
N LYS A 431 -9.04 34.88 11.96
CA LYS A 431 -9.78 33.73 11.42
C LYS A 431 -9.23 33.26 10.07
N ASN A 432 -9.00 34.17 9.14
CA ASN A 432 -8.53 33.83 7.80
C ASN A 432 -7.08 33.32 7.81
N SER A 433 -6.22 33.91 8.65
CA SER A 433 -4.84 33.45 8.82
C SER A 433 -4.79 32.04 9.41
N VAL A 434 -5.65 31.72 10.38
CA VAL A 434 -5.73 30.38 10.97
C VAL A 434 -6.26 29.36 9.97
N LYS A 435 -7.27 29.73 9.17
CA LYS A 435 -7.77 28.87 8.07
C LYS A 435 -6.67 28.51 7.07
N SER A 436 -5.82 29.46 6.71
CA SER A 436 -4.72 29.22 5.77
C SER A 436 -3.67 28.24 6.30
N GLY A 437 -3.65 28.00 7.62
CA GLY A 437 -2.70 27.09 8.26
C GLY A 437 -1.27 27.60 8.26
N ASN A 438 -0.35 26.72 8.65
CA ASN A 438 1.07 27.04 8.75
C ASN A 438 1.92 25.81 8.45
N LEU A 439 2.27 25.67 7.18
CA LEU A 439 3.10 24.57 6.68
C LEU A 439 4.45 24.45 7.42
N GLY A 440 5.01 25.59 7.86
CA GLY A 440 6.26 25.62 8.62
C GLY A 440 6.19 24.84 9.94
N SER A 441 5.05 24.89 10.63
CA SER A 441 4.76 24.18 11.87
C SER A 441 4.25 22.74 11.66
N ALA A 442 3.82 22.39 10.44
CA ALA A 442 3.16 21.12 10.17
C ALA A 442 4.07 19.92 10.44
N LYS A 443 3.49 18.91 11.09
CA LYS A 443 4.11 17.63 11.43
C LYS A 443 3.04 16.55 11.46
N LEU A 444 3.46 15.29 11.36
CA LEU A 444 2.56 14.15 11.35
C LEU A 444 2.49 13.50 12.73
N TYR A 445 1.28 13.16 13.16
CA TYR A 445 1.04 12.51 14.43
C TYR A 445 0.96 11.00 14.21
N VAL A 446 1.90 10.26 14.80
CA VAL A 446 2.13 8.86 14.47
C VAL A 446 1.50 7.94 15.52
N HIS A 447 0.68 7.01 15.05
CA HIS A 447 0.16 5.88 15.82
C HIS A 447 0.74 4.58 15.26
N VAL A 448 1.45 3.83 16.10
CA VAL A 448 2.04 2.54 15.71
C VAL A 448 1.27 1.41 16.35
N LYS A 449 0.74 0.50 15.53
CA LYS A 449 -0.17 -0.54 16.01
C LYS A 449 0.08 -1.90 15.35
N PRO A 450 -0.17 -3.01 16.06
CA PRO A 450 -0.04 -4.35 15.48
C PRO A 450 -1.10 -4.58 14.41
N ALA A 451 -0.70 -5.26 13.34
CA ALA A 451 -1.57 -5.70 12.26
C ALA A 451 -1.35 -7.18 11.97
N LEU A 452 -2.40 -7.87 11.48
CA LEU A 452 -2.35 -9.29 11.13
C LEU A 452 -1.73 -10.16 12.24
N GLY A 453 -2.27 -10.03 13.47
CA GLY A 453 -1.79 -10.77 14.62
C GLY A 453 -0.38 -10.39 15.07
N GLY A 454 0.09 -9.17 14.78
CA GLY A 454 1.44 -8.71 15.13
C GLY A 454 2.54 -9.24 14.22
N THR A 455 2.18 -9.86 13.09
CA THR A 455 3.15 -10.22 12.04
C THR A 455 3.46 -9.07 11.08
N PHE A 456 2.65 -8.01 11.17
CA PHE A 456 2.87 -6.73 10.52
C PHE A 456 2.71 -5.59 11.54
N THR A 457 3.33 -4.46 11.24
CA THR A 457 3.17 -3.21 11.98
C THR A 457 2.54 -2.18 11.06
N ASP A 458 1.42 -1.60 11.49
CA ASP A 458 0.82 -0.45 10.84
C ASP A 458 1.32 0.83 11.53
N ILE A 459 1.88 1.75 10.74
CA ILE A 459 2.32 3.08 11.16
C ILE A 459 1.37 4.08 10.52
N ALA A 460 0.31 4.48 11.24
CA ALA A 460 -0.65 5.46 10.79
C ALA A 460 -0.09 6.87 11.05
N MET A 461 -0.05 7.70 10.00
CA MET A 461 0.48 9.05 10.03
C MET A 461 -0.65 10.05 9.79
N TRP A 462 -1.08 10.72 10.86
CA TRP A 462 -2.17 11.69 10.84
C TRP A 462 -1.68 13.10 10.53
N ILE A 463 -2.42 13.81 9.70
CA ILE A 463 -2.18 15.18 9.28
C ILE A 463 -3.35 16.03 9.78
N PHE A 464 -3.02 17.15 10.42
CA PHE A 464 -4.01 18.12 10.86
C PHE A 464 -4.03 19.34 9.93
N CYS A 465 -5.19 19.64 9.37
CA CYS A 465 -5.46 20.88 8.65
C CYS A 465 -6.44 21.72 9.48
N PRO A 466 -6.13 22.99 9.81
CA PRO A 466 -7.06 23.84 10.56
C PRO A 466 -8.42 24.06 9.88
N PHE A 467 -8.48 23.89 8.56
CA PHE A 467 -9.68 24.10 7.77
C PHE A 467 -9.66 23.22 6.52
N ASN A 468 -10.79 22.54 6.26
CA ASN A 468 -11.09 21.89 4.99
C ASN A 468 -11.86 22.89 4.11
N GLY A 469 -11.42 23.03 2.86
CA GLY A 469 -11.97 23.99 1.91
C GLY A 469 -13.27 23.53 1.22
N PRO A 470 -13.87 24.36 0.37
CA PRO A 470 -15.11 23.99 -0.29
C PRO A 470 -14.92 22.89 -1.34
N ALA A 471 -15.89 21.99 -1.42
CA ALA A 471 -15.89 20.88 -2.36
C ALA A 471 -16.17 21.33 -3.80
N THR A 472 -15.64 20.57 -4.76
CA THR A 472 -15.95 20.73 -6.19
C THR A 472 -16.73 19.51 -6.66
N LEU A 473 -17.93 19.72 -7.19
CA LEU A 473 -18.74 18.66 -7.79
C LEU A 473 -18.38 18.50 -9.27
N LYS A 474 -18.14 17.26 -9.69
CA LYS A 474 -18.01 16.91 -11.10
C LYS A 474 -19.27 16.21 -11.59
N VAL A 475 -19.79 16.65 -12.75
CA VAL A 475 -20.95 16.06 -13.44
C VAL A 475 -20.57 15.90 -14.92
N GLY A 476 -20.17 14.69 -15.31
CA GLY A 476 -19.65 14.41 -16.64
C GLY A 476 -18.36 15.19 -16.91
N VAL A 477 -18.41 16.10 -17.89
CA VAL A 477 -17.27 16.98 -18.25
C VAL A 477 -17.29 18.33 -17.52
N MET A 478 -18.37 18.65 -16.82
CA MET A 478 -18.55 19.93 -16.13
C MET A 478 -18.10 19.87 -14.68
N ASN A 479 -17.56 20.98 -14.16
CA ASN A 479 -17.13 21.12 -12.77
C ASN A 479 -17.86 22.31 -12.15
N TYR A 480 -18.42 22.11 -10.95
CA TYR A 480 -19.16 23.11 -10.20
C TYR A 480 -18.50 23.29 -8.84
N SER A 481 -17.92 24.48 -8.60
CA SER A 481 -17.50 24.85 -7.24
C SER A 481 -18.74 25.03 -6.37
N LEU A 482 -18.78 24.36 -5.22
CA LEU A 482 -19.94 24.40 -4.35
C LEU A 482 -19.89 25.55 -3.33
N SER A 483 -19.02 26.55 -3.57
CA SER A 483 -18.86 27.78 -2.80
C SER A 483 -18.49 27.57 -1.34
N LYS A 484 -19.44 27.21 -0.47
CA LYS A 484 -19.22 26.92 0.95
C LYS A 484 -19.37 25.43 1.27
N ILE A 485 -20.13 24.68 0.49
CA ILE A 485 -20.49 23.29 0.82
C ILE A 485 -19.24 22.41 0.86
N GLY A 486 -19.16 21.56 1.89
CA GLY A 486 -18.06 20.63 2.14
C GLY A 486 -16.91 21.22 2.95
N GLN A 487 -16.88 22.54 3.18
CA GLN A 487 -15.87 23.14 4.04
C GLN A 487 -16.18 22.87 5.51
N HIS A 488 -15.16 22.76 6.36
CA HIS A 488 -15.36 22.69 7.81
C HIS A 488 -14.08 23.09 8.57
N VAL A 489 -14.26 23.47 9.83
CA VAL A 489 -13.15 23.73 10.75
C VAL A 489 -12.60 22.41 11.24
N GLY A 490 -11.27 22.35 11.33
CA GLY A 490 -10.50 21.18 11.72
C GLY A 490 -10.64 20.06 10.71
N ASP A 491 -9.53 19.45 10.32
CA ASP A 491 -9.57 18.28 9.47
C ASP A 491 -8.43 17.33 9.78
N TRP A 492 -8.76 16.04 9.79
CA TRP A 492 -7.89 14.95 10.19
C TRP A 492 -7.86 13.92 9.08
N GLU A 493 -6.76 13.94 8.33
CA GLU A 493 -6.47 13.00 7.26
C GLU A 493 -5.32 12.08 7.67
N HIS A 494 -5.23 10.90 7.05
CA HIS A 494 -4.11 10.00 7.33
C HIS A 494 -3.76 9.11 6.16
N PHE A 495 -2.57 8.51 6.26
CA PHE A 495 -2.15 7.37 5.48
C PHE A 495 -1.43 6.39 6.41
N THR A 496 -1.40 5.11 6.07
CA THR A 496 -0.86 4.06 6.95
C THR A 496 0.17 3.22 6.22
N LEU A 497 1.40 3.17 6.72
CA LEU A 497 2.43 2.26 6.22
C LEU A 497 2.24 0.89 6.86
N ARG A 498 2.30 -0.18 6.08
CA ARG A 498 2.29 -1.56 6.58
C ARG A 498 3.66 -2.19 6.42
N ILE A 499 4.33 -2.48 7.53
CA ILE A 499 5.68 -3.04 7.60
C ILE A 499 5.61 -4.52 7.96
N CYS A 500 6.37 -5.36 7.25
CA CYS A 500 6.45 -6.79 7.56
C CYS A 500 7.38 -7.05 8.74
N ASN A 501 6.88 -7.60 9.85
CA ASN A 501 7.68 -7.79 11.06
C ASN A 501 8.72 -8.92 10.93
N PHE A 502 8.61 -9.77 9.92
CA PHE A 502 9.63 -10.77 9.62
C PHE A 502 10.89 -10.16 8.99
N THR A 503 10.76 -9.10 8.18
CA THR A 503 11.85 -8.57 7.34
C THR A 503 12.14 -7.09 7.54
N GLY A 504 11.27 -6.34 8.20
CA GLY A 504 11.34 -4.88 8.29
C GLY A 504 11.03 -4.15 6.97
N GLU A 505 10.51 -4.85 5.96
CA GLU A 505 10.22 -4.28 4.66
C GLU A 505 8.85 -3.60 4.60
N LEU A 506 8.78 -2.45 3.92
CA LEU A 506 7.51 -1.83 3.56
C LEU A 506 6.73 -2.72 2.59
N TRP A 507 5.53 -3.13 2.99
CA TRP A 507 4.67 -3.99 2.20
C TRP A 507 3.73 -3.19 1.30
N SER A 508 3.01 -2.24 1.90
CA SER A 508 2.01 -1.41 1.25
C SER A 508 1.78 -0.11 2.03
N ILE A 509 1.20 0.89 1.36
CA ILE A 509 0.68 2.11 2.00
C ILE A 509 -0.82 2.20 1.75
N TYR A 510 -1.58 2.44 2.81
CA TYR A 510 -2.99 2.79 2.76
C TYR A 510 -3.14 4.29 2.56
N PHE A 511 -3.97 4.67 1.59
CA PHE A 511 -4.31 6.05 1.31
C PHE A 511 -5.78 6.28 1.68
N SER A 512 -6.02 7.07 2.74
CA SER A 512 -7.37 7.47 3.15
C SER A 512 -7.99 8.39 2.10
N GLN A 513 -9.13 7.97 1.56
CA GLN A 513 -9.90 8.63 0.51
C GLN A 513 -11.34 8.82 0.99
N HIS A 514 -11.52 9.64 2.02
CA HIS A 514 -12.80 9.92 2.69
C HIS A 514 -13.35 8.70 3.46
N SER A 515 -14.61 8.32 3.25
CA SER A 515 -15.33 7.23 3.97
C SER A 515 -14.64 5.85 3.95
N GLY A 516 -13.56 5.69 3.17
CA GLY A 516 -12.70 4.51 3.05
C GLY A 516 -11.37 4.88 2.40
N GLY A 517 -10.68 3.92 1.80
CA GLY A 517 -9.38 4.17 1.18
C GLY A 517 -8.82 2.93 0.50
N VAL A 518 -7.60 3.03 -0.01
CA VAL A 518 -6.99 1.96 -0.83
C VAL A 518 -5.60 1.62 -0.34
N TRP A 519 -5.34 0.33 -0.18
CA TRP A 519 -3.98 -0.21 -0.02
C TRP A 519 -3.29 -0.31 -1.37
N VAL A 520 -2.11 0.29 -1.48
CA VAL A 520 -1.25 0.23 -2.67
C VAL A 520 0.04 -0.48 -2.30
N ASN A 521 0.42 -1.48 -3.10
CA ASN A 521 1.64 -2.26 -2.86
C ASN A 521 2.89 -1.40 -3.06
N ALA A 522 3.96 -1.69 -2.31
CA ALA A 522 5.15 -0.85 -2.36
C ALA A 522 5.81 -0.74 -3.76
N TYR A 523 5.60 -1.73 -4.64
CA TYR A 523 6.13 -1.69 -6.01
C TYR A 523 5.30 -0.80 -6.96
N ASP A 524 4.07 -0.45 -6.59
CA ASP A 524 3.17 0.44 -7.35
C ASP A 524 3.24 1.89 -6.84
N LEU A 525 4.05 2.17 -5.81
CA LEU A 525 4.21 3.52 -5.25
C LEU A 525 5.19 4.36 -6.07
N GLU A 526 5.02 5.68 -6.02
CA GLU A 526 6.03 6.64 -6.45
C GLU A 526 7.00 6.96 -5.32
N TYR A 527 8.27 7.22 -5.65
CA TYR A 527 9.33 7.53 -4.69
C TYR A 527 10.09 8.79 -5.09
N ILE A 528 10.46 9.64 -4.12
CA ILE A 528 11.32 10.80 -4.39
C ILE A 528 12.78 10.37 -4.49
N GLN A 529 13.26 9.67 -3.47
CA GLN A 529 14.64 9.22 -3.33
C GLN A 529 14.69 8.02 -2.38
N GLY A 530 15.45 6.99 -2.76
CA GLY A 530 15.59 5.78 -1.95
C GLY A 530 14.23 5.15 -1.67
N ASN A 531 13.95 4.90 -0.39
CA ASN A 531 12.75 4.18 0.06
C ASN A 531 11.64 5.10 0.58
N LYS A 532 11.73 6.41 0.34
CA LYS A 532 10.72 7.39 0.75
C LYS A 532 9.66 7.57 -0.34
N ALA A 533 8.48 7.00 -0.07
CA ALA A 533 7.33 7.09 -0.96
C ALA A 533 6.78 8.52 -1.05
N ILE A 534 5.96 8.77 -2.06
CA ILE A 534 5.20 10.00 -2.23
C ILE A 534 3.75 9.77 -1.81
N VAL A 535 3.20 10.76 -1.10
CA VAL A 535 1.77 10.89 -0.85
C VAL A 535 1.31 12.22 -1.43
N TYR A 536 0.20 12.22 -2.17
CA TYR A 536 -0.41 13.44 -2.67
C TYR A 536 -1.69 13.74 -1.90
N SER A 537 -1.79 14.94 -1.32
CA SER A 537 -2.98 15.43 -0.64
C SER A 537 -3.84 16.27 -1.59
N SER A 538 -5.13 15.99 -1.63
CA SER A 538 -6.06 16.65 -2.56
C SER A 538 -6.29 18.11 -2.18
N LYS A 539 -6.49 18.94 -3.20
CA LYS A 539 -6.84 20.35 -3.02
C LYS A 539 -8.14 20.49 -2.22
N ASN A 540 -8.15 21.39 -1.24
CA ASN A 540 -9.22 21.72 -0.30
C ASN A 540 -9.60 20.60 0.68
N GLY A 541 -9.81 19.37 0.19
CA GLY A 541 -10.33 18.25 0.96
C GLY A 541 -9.29 17.32 1.57
N HIS A 542 -8.01 17.53 1.28
CA HIS A 542 -6.82 16.91 1.87
C HIS A 542 -6.67 15.38 1.83
N ALA A 543 -7.68 14.64 1.36
CA ALA A 543 -7.64 13.20 1.15
C ALA A 543 -6.38 12.77 0.37
N THR A 544 -5.89 11.57 0.66
CA THR A 544 -4.56 11.12 0.22
C THR A 544 -4.63 10.18 -0.97
N PHE A 545 -3.67 10.30 -1.89
CA PHE A 545 -3.61 9.53 -3.13
C PHE A 545 -2.15 9.14 -3.48
N PRO A 546 -1.96 7.96 -4.13
CA PRO A 546 -0.63 7.44 -4.47
C PRO A 546 0.00 8.10 -5.70
N HIS A 547 -0.81 8.67 -6.60
CA HIS A 547 -0.38 9.23 -7.88
C HIS A 547 -1.01 10.61 -8.11
N PRO A 548 -0.37 11.49 -8.89
CA PRO A 548 -0.97 12.76 -9.29
C PRO A 548 -2.11 12.54 -10.30
N GLY A 549 -3.07 13.45 -10.35
CA GLY A 549 -4.22 13.38 -11.23
C GLY A 549 -5.51 13.90 -10.62
N THR A 550 -6.62 13.55 -11.23
CA THR A 550 -7.96 13.90 -10.77
C THR A 550 -8.73 12.64 -10.41
N TYR A 551 -9.15 12.54 -9.16
CA TYR A 551 -9.94 11.45 -8.60
C TYR A 551 -11.39 11.92 -8.37
N ILE A 552 -12.34 10.99 -8.48
CA ILE A 552 -13.76 11.26 -8.28
C ILE A 552 -14.27 10.34 -7.18
N GLN A 553 -14.74 10.93 -6.08
CA GLN A 553 -15.47 10.22 -5.02
C GLN A 553 -16.95 10.19 -5.41
N GLY A 554 -17.39 9.04 -5.93
CA GLY A 554 -18.74 8.85 -6.46
C GLY A 554 -18.76 7.85 -7.62
N SER A 555 -19.70 8.02 -8.55
CA SER A 555 -19.78 7.15 -9.72
C SER A 555 -18.79 7.58 -10.80
N GLY A 556 -17.59 7.00 -10.78
CA GLY A 556 -16.58 7.21 -11.82
C GLY A 556 -17.11 6.92 -13.24
N LYS A 557 -17.94 5.88 -13.40
CA LYS A 557 -18.58 5.52 -14.68
C LYS A 557 -19.49 6.62 -15.25
N LEU A 558 -20.16 7.36 -14.38
CA LEU A 558 -21.06 8.46 -14.76
C LEU A 558 -20.35 9.83 -14.72
N GLY A 559 -19.08 9.87 -14.31
CA GLY A 559 -18.36 11.12 -14.06
C GLY A 559 -19.05 11.99 -13.00
N LEU A 560 -19.75 11.39 -12.04
CA LEU A 560 -20.53 12.09 -11.03
C LEU A 560 -19.93 11.87 -9.64
N GLY A 561 -19.50 12.95 -8.97
CA GLY A 561 -18.98 12.86 -7.61
C GLY A 561 -18.13 14.05 -7.19
N ILE A 562 -17.62 14.02 -5.95
CA ILE A 562 -16.68 15.03 -5.44
C ILE A 562 -15.34 14.85 -6.14
N ARG A 563 -14.84 15.94 -6.73
CA ARG A 563 -13.58 16.00 -7.45
C ARG A 563 -12.44 16.26 -6.47
N ASN A 564 -11.43 15.39 -6.50
CA ASN A 564 -10.19 15.51 -5.75
C ASN A 564 -9.03 15.69 -6.75
N ASP A 565 -8.44 16.88 -6.80
CA ASP A 565 -7.27 17.15 -7.64
C ASP A 565 -6.01 17.06 -6.81
N VAL A 566 -5.05 16.24 -7.27
CA VAL A 566 -3.75 16.03 -6.62
C VAL A 566 -2.63 16.28 -7.63
N ALA A 567 -1.61 17.00 -7.19
CA ALA A 567 -0.45 17.30 -8.02
C ALA A 567 0.77 17.55 -7.15
N ARG A 568 1.95 17.32 -7.72
CA ARG A 568 3.22 17.66 -7.07
C ARG A 568 3.39 19.17 -7.00
N SER A 569 3.94 19.67 -5.89
CA SER A 569 4.24 21.09 -5.70
C SER A 569 5.53 21.29 -4.89
N ASN A 570 5.81 22.54 -4.53
CA ASN A 570 6.86 22.88 -3.56
C ASN A 570 6.34 22.95 -2.13
N PHE A 571 5.05 22.69 -1.91
CA PHE A 571 4.41 22.60 -0.60
C PHE A 571 4.40 21.15 -0.15
N PHE A 572 5.27 20.81 0.79
CA PHE A 572 5.37 19.45 1.29
C PHE A 572 5.73 19.36 2.76
N VAL A 573 5.41 18.23 3.36
CA VAL A 573 5.88 17.81 4.69
C VAL A 573 6.62 16.49 4.54
N ASP A 574 7.89 16.45 4.96
CA ASP A 574 8.66 15.22 5.02
C ASP A 574 8.41 14.52 6.37
N SER A 575 7.59 13.46 6.35
CA SER A 575 7.21 12.71 7.55
C SER A 575 8.37 11.98 8.22
N SER A 576 9.47 11.74 7.50
CA SER A 576 10.65 11.08 8.06
C SER A 576 11.42 11.96 9.06
N THR A 577 11.18 13.28 9.02
CA THR A 577 11.84 14.27 9.90
C THR A 577 10.85 15.11 10.71
N ARG A 578 9.62 15.29 10.23
CA ARG A 578 8.59 16.11 10.87
C ARG A 578 7.43 15.26 11.36
N TYR A 579 7.61 14.65 12.52
CA TYR A 579 6.58 13.83 13.15
C TYR A 579 6.63 13.90 14.68
N GLU A 580 5.55 13.44 15.31
CA GLU A 580 5.43 13.22 16.75
C GLU A 580 4.80 11.86 16.98
N LEU A 581 5.47 10.97 17.72
CA LEU A 581 4.92 9.68 18.10
C LEU A 581 3.92 9.91 19.25
N VAL A 582 2.63 9.64 19.00
CA VAL A 582 1.54 9.96 19.95
C VAL A 582 0.89 8.72 20.56
N ALA A 583 1.07 7.54 19.96
CA ALA A 583 0.58 6.28 20.50
C ALA A 583 1.36 5.08 19.97
N ALA A 584 1.67 4.14 20.86
CA ALA A 584 2.17 2.79 20.54
C ALA A 584 1.88 1.86 21.73
N GLU A 585 0.61 1.48 21.89
CA GLU A 585 0.08 0.87 23.12
C GLU A 585 0.79 -0.45 23.50
N TYR A 586 1.29 -1.21 22.51
CA TYR A 586 2.00 -2.47 22.75
C TYR A 586 3.36 -2.30 23.44
N LEU A 587 3.94 -1.09 23.46
CA LEU A 587 5.19 -0.82 24.18
C LEU A 587 4.97 -0.72 25.70
N GLY A 588 3.71 -0.61 26.15
CA GLY A 588 3.35 -0.44 27.55
C GLY A 588 3.10 1.02 27.94
N ASP A 589 2.42 1.18 29.07
CA ASP A 589 1.99 2.49 29.57
C ASP A 589 3.19 3.39 29.89
N GLY A 590 3.13 4.65 29.45
CA GLY A 590 4.14 5.67 29.74
C GLY A 590 5.37 5.66 28.83
N VAL A 591 5.52 4.69 27.92
CA VAL A 591 6.64 4.67 26.96
C VAL A 591 6.49 5.75 25.89
N VAL A 592 5.27 5.95 25.39
CA VAL A 592 4.93 7.03 24.46
C VAL A 592 4.05 8.04 25.17
N SER A 593 4.46 9.30 25.17
CA SER A 593 3.68 10.39 25.75
C SER A 593 2.49 10.72 24.85
N GLN A 594 1.28 10.45 25.34
CA GLN A 594 0.06 10.83 24.65
C GLN A 594 -0.26 12.31 24.92
N PRO A 595 -0.42 13.16 23.89
CA PRO A 595 -0.80 14.55 24.09
C PRO A 595 -2.26 14.69 24.56
N GLY A 596 -2.54 15.71 25.37
CA GLY A 596 -3.84 15.93 26.01
C GLY A 596 -5.00 16.05 25.00
N TRP A 597 -4.77 16.78 23.91
CA TRP A 597 -5.77 16.95 22.85
C TRP A 597 -6.19 15.64 22.16
N LEU A 598 -5.35 14.59 22.17
CA LEU A 598 -5.70 13.31 21.56
C LEU A 598 -6.83 12.60 22.34
N GLN A 599 -7.10 13.03 23.57
CA GLN A 599 -8.22 12.56 24.37
C GLN A 599 -9.50 13.39 24.18
N PHE A 600 -9.50 14.40 23.33
CA PHE A 600 -10.70 15.19 23.04
C PHE A 600 -11.60 14.46 22.03
N MET A 601 -12.61 13.74 22.54
CA MET A 601 -13.53 12.90 21.76
C MET A 601 -14.73 13.66 21.16
N ARG A 602 -14.63 14.98 20.99
CA ARG A 602 -15.71 15.83 20.44
C ARG A 602 -15.27 16.43 19.11
N LYS A 603 -16.14 17.27 18.53
CA LYS A 603 -15.93 17.85 17.18
C LYS A 603 -14.86 18.92 17.17
N TRP A 604 -14.03 18.89 16.15
CA TRP A 604 -13.01 19.89 15.83
C TRP A 604 -13.55 21.01 14.92
N GLY A 605 -14.86 21.26 14.97
CA GLY A 605 -15.52 22.32 14.23
C GLY A 605 -17.01 22.42 14.61
N PRO A 606 -17.68 23.53 14.30
CA PRO A 606 -19.11 23.67 14.52
C PRO A 606 -19.92 22.76 13.58
N THR A 607 -21.21 22.60 13.89
CA THR A 607 -22.18 21.97 12.98
C THR A 607 -23.06 23.04 12.35
N ILE A 608 -23.06 23.14 11.03
CA ILE A 608 -23.84 24.09 10.25
C ILE A 608 -24.69 23.29 9.25
N VAL A 609 -26.01 23.46 9.31
CA VAL A 609 -26.93 22.80 8.38
C VAL A 609 -27.25 23.77 7.25
N TYR A 610 -27.09 23.33 6.00
CA TYR A 610 -27.47 24.13 4.84
C TYR A 610 -28.95 23.93 4.49
N ASP A 611 -29.58 25.00 4.01
CA ASP A 611 -30.85 24.85 3.30
C ASP A 611 -30.58 24.26 1.90
N VAL A 612 -31.25 23.16 1.57
CA VAL A 612 -31.20 22.47 0.26
C VAL A 612 -31.53 23.37 -0.92
N SER A 613 -32.15 24.52 -0.65
CA SER A 613 -32.39 25.60 -1.62
C SER A 613 -31.12 26.32 -2.12
N ILE A 614 -29.92 25.92 -1.70
CA ILE A 614 -28.63 26.54 -2.12
C ILE A 614 -27.97 25.78 -3.28
N LEU A 615 -28.37 24.53 -3.58
CA LEU A 615 -27.80 23.76 -4.68
C LEU A 615 -28.12 24.38 -6.06
N PRO A 616 -27.18 24.34 -7.04
CA PRO A 616 -27.39 24.82 -8.40
C PRO A 616 -28.68 24.29 -9.04
N LEU A 617 -29.38 25.13 -9.80
CA LEU A 617 -30.71 24.83 -10.39
C LEU A 617 -30.74 23.52 -11.20
N VAL A 618 -29.63 23.19 -11.87
CA VAL A 618 -29.48 21.95 -12.67
C VAL A 618 -29.62 20.69 -11.81
N LEU A 619 -29.15 20.73 -10.56
CA LEU A 619 -29.29 19.62 -9.61
C LEU A 619 -30.70 19.53 -9.02
N ARG A 620 -31.49 20.61 -9.05
CA ARG A 620 -32.87 20.65 -8.55
C ARG A 620 -33.88 19.95 -9.47
N TYR A 621 -33.61 19.89 -10.77
CA TYR A 621 -34.53 19.30 -11.74
C TYR A 621 -34.32 17.79 -11.98
N SER A 622 -33.17 17.23 -11.59
CA SER A 622 -32.87 15.79 -11.70
C SER A 622 -33.30 14.96 -10.47
N MET A 623 -34.17 15.53 -9.63
CA MET A 623 -34.34 15.23 -8.21
C MET A 623 -35.24 14.03 -7.82
N ALA A 624 -35.55 13.10 -8.73
CA ALA A 624 -36.24 11.87 -8.34
C ALA A 624 -35.30 10.66 -8.13
N ASN A 625 -34.15 10.60 -8.82
CA ASN A 625 -33.30 9.40 -8.86
C ASN A 625 -31.83 9.59 -8.41
N ILE A 626 -31.40 10.82 -8.12
CA ILE A 626 -29.99 11.13 -7.77
C ILE A 626 -29.75 11.23 -6.24
N PHE A 627 -30.81 11.43 -5.44
CA PHE A 627 -30.71 11.62 -3.98
C PHE A 627 -30.03 10.48 -3.22
N ILE A 628 -29.99 9.27 -3.77
CA ILE A 628 -29.42 8.09 -3.10
C ILE A 628 -27.88 7.98 -3.31
N LYS A 629 -27.26 8.87 -4.12
CA LYS A 629 -25.85 8.74 -4.52
C LYS A 629 -24.96 9.95 -4.25
N LEU A 630 -25.46 10.96 -3.54
CA LEU A 630 -24.70 12.16 -3.21
C LEU A 630 -23.96 11.98 -1.87
N PRO A 631 -22.67 12.36 -1.76
CA PRO A 631 -21.92 12.27 -0.51
C PRO A 631 -22.56 13.10 0.63
N VAL A 632 -22.41 12.65 1.88
CA VAL A 632 -23.01 13.25 3.08
C VAL A 632 -22.51 14.69 3.31
N GLU A 633 -21.30 14.96 2.84
CA GLU A 633 -20.58 16.23 2.84
C GLU A 633 -21.33 17.34 2.07
N LEU A 634 -22.37 16.98 1.30
CA LEU A 634 -23.22 17.93 0.58
C LEU A 634 -24.40 18.47 1.39
N TYR A 635 -24.66 17.94 2.59
CA TYR A 635 -25.86 18.25 3.39
C TYR A 635 -25.61 19.20 4.58
N GLY A 636 -24.34 19.52 4.90
CA GLY A 636 -23.97 20.44 5.99
C GLY A 636 -22.46 20.58 6.14
N GLU A 637 -22.01 21.54 6.96
CA GLU A 637 -20.64 21.57 7.51
C GLU A 637 -20.67 20.89 8.88
N GLU A 638 -19.83 19.89 9.07
CA GLU A 638 -19.67 19.25 10.39
C GLU A 638 -18.19 18.99 10.61
N GLY A 639 -17.59 19.71 11.56
CA GLY A 639 -16.20 19.44 11.93
C GLY A 639 -16.01 18.00 12.40
N PRO A 640 -14.93 17.32 11.99
CA PRO A 640 -14.69 15.93 12.32
C PRO A 640 -14.36 15.77 13.79
N THR A 641 -14.55 14.56 14.33
CA THR A 641 -13.91 14.17 15.58
C THR A 641 -12.41 13.91 15.37
N GLY A 642 -11.64 13.95 16.46
CA GLY A 642 -10.21 13.67 16.43
C GLY A 642 -9.87 12.21 16.06
N PRO A 643 -8.59 11.89 15.85
CA PRO A 643 -8.14 10.59 15.36
C PRO A 643 -8.64 9.39 16.17
N LYS A 644 -8.71 9.51 17.50
CA LYS A 644 -9.05 8.40 18.40
C LYS A 644 -10.53 7.98 18.37
N GLU A 645 -11.43 8.83 17.85
CA GLU A 645 -12.83 8.49 17.59
C GLU A 645 -13.01 7.78 16.23
N LYS A 646 -11.99 7.79 15.37
CA LYS A 646 -12.05 7.08 14.09
C LYS A 646 -11.96 5.58 14.36
N ASN A 647 -12.84 4.80 13.76
CA ASN A 647 -12.91 3.35 14.02
C ASN A 647 -11.63 2.59 13.61
N ASN A 648 -10.84 3.16 12.70
CA ASN A 648 -9.54 2.63 12.29
C ASN A 648 -8.42 3.02 13.27
N TRP A 649 -8.65 3.80 14.32
CA TRP A 649 -7.66 3.98 15.38
C TRP A 649 -7.35 2.61 16.02
N ALA A 650 -8.37 1.97 16.60
CA ALA A 650 -8.26 0.62 17.14
C ALA A 650 -8.49 -0.49 16.08
N GLY A 651 -9.26 -0.19 15.04
CA GLY A 651 -9.59 -1.13 13.97
C GLY A 651 -8.54 -1.21 12.85
N ASP A 652 -8.86 -2.02 11.85
CA ASP A 652 -8.12 -2.08 10.58
C ASP A 652 -8.55 -0.94 9.66
N GLU A 653 -7.72 -0.64 8.66
CA GLU A 653 -8.05 0.37 7.65
C GLU A 653 -9.25 -0.07 6.80
N ARG A 654 -10.08 0.90 6.38
CA ARG A 654 -11.30 0.63 5.61
C ARG A 654 -10.98 0.49 4.12
N GLY A 655 -11.30 -0.67 3.53
CA GLY A 655 -11.16 -0.91 2.09
C GLY A 655 -12.38 -0.49 1.28
#